data_AF-A0A1A8U821-F1
#
_entry.id   AF-A0A1A8U821-F1
#
_cell.length_a   1.000
_cell.length_b   1.000
_cell.length_c   1.000
_cell.angle_alpha   90.00
_cell.angle_beta   90.00
_cell.angle_gamma   90.00
#
_symmetry.space_group_name_H-M   'P 1'
#
loop_
_entity.id
_entity.type
_entity.pdbx_description
1 polymer ?
#
loop_
_entity_poly.entity_id
_entity_poly.type
_entity_poly.pdbx_seq_one_letter_code
_entity_poly.pdbx_strand_id
1 'polypeptide(L)'
;MVSYKKLNPEDVRFSSSVLSEDARPVQQDKVSDPDRVSLLPHRPSCSITTSVVVIGCILMLLGVGWVLYTMYWLHSPSSQHSYGPLPPAPGKASGSRLRAEVNRIPSSSHKEACNVISEPWRFDCYPERGVVVTQELCEARNCCFIPTSSASTSAPSQSRKNGIPWCFYPLDFPSYSLVSLNETSMGVKGTLVKGGTTYYPGDILTVEMEICHETDTRLHVRITDPSSSRYEVPISVPAAAKKAENPEYLVELTKQPFGLIVRRRSTGAVLLNTTVAPLFYTDQFLQFSTSLASPYIYGLGEHRSTFLHDVRWNTLTMWARDVPPMEQTNLYGVHPFYLAMEAGGTAHGFFLLNSNAMDVVLQPAPALTWRTIGGILDFYVFLGPDPGSVVEQYVDVIGRPAMPIYWALGYHLCRWGYNSSDSTWEVVKSLRNYGIPHDTQWNDIDYMDQFKDFTFDPTNFDSLPDLVRDLHAHNQTYVIMLDPAISSTQPKGSYWPFDEGLKRGVFMKDAEGKPLIGKVWPGQTAFPDFSDEVTHEWWFDNLRKFHEKVPFDGLWIDMNEPSNFVDGSMNGCPTNSLENPPYTPGVLGGFLRSKTVCASVQQKQSTHYNLHSLYGLMEAKASASALKRILSKRPFVISRSSFPSQGLYSGHWLGDNRSQWKDLYTSITGILTFNLFGIPLVGADICGFSEEPQEELCVRWTQLGAFYPFTRNHNTVGMKPQDPTAFSPLAREAMKQALLLRYSLFPFLYTLFHHAHLHGHTVARPLMFEFPGDVKTYGIDKQFLWGRSLLVTPVLEPGVDFVGGYFPPGLWFDYFTGDSVRSKGEELRLDAPLDKINLHLREGSITPTQAPNLTLWISSGQPLHLVSALSDDGSASGDLFWDDGESLDTYETNQYTYIVFSVSQKAMTSQVLHSSQEASFLSVDSTSFYGVPEKPSRVLVNTREVPFTYRDNQVLTVTGLGLSLAQNFTISWM
;
A
#
# COMPACT_ATOMS: atom_id res chain seq x y z
N MET A 1 -27.06 -16.42 -18.28
CA MET A 1 -27.34 -17.89 -18.30
C MET A 1 -26.65 -18.51 -19.51
N VAL A 2 -25.43 -19.00 -19.33
CA VAL A 2 -24.73 -19.85 -20.31
C VAL A 2 -24.52 -21.20 -19.63
N SER A 3 -24.98 -22.26 -20.28
CA SER A 3 -25.01 -23.63 -19.79
C SER A 3 -23.59 -24.19 -19.60
N TYR A 4 -23.26 -24.66 -18.39
CA TYR A 4 -22.09 -25.50 -18.13
C TYR A 4 -22.13 -26.75 -19.00
N LYS A 5 -21.33 -26.79 -20.07
CA LYS A 5 -21.00 -28.05 -20.75
C LYS A 5 -19.66 -28.52 -20.21
N LYS A 6 -19.72 -29.62 -19.44
CA LYS A 6 -18.55 -30.46 -19.14
C LYS A 6 -17.85 -30.78 -20.46
N LEU A 7 -16.60 -30.34 -20.61
CA LEU A 7 -15.72 -30.89 -21.65
C LEU A 7 -15.20 -32.23 -21.13
N ASN A 8 -15.45 -33.30 -21.87
CA ASN A 8 -14.85 -34.60 -21.58
C ASN A 8 -13.36 -34.55 -21.97
N PRO A 9 -12.47 -35.26 -21.24
CA PRO A 9 -11.03 -35.30 -21.53
C PRO A 9 -10.67 -35.81 -22.95
N GLU A 10 -11.61 -36.41 -23.67
CA GLU A 10 -11.41 -36.92 -25.03
C GLU A 10 -11.64 -35.89 -26.15
N ASP A 11 -12.18 -34.70 -25.83
CA ASP A 11 -12.45 -33.66 -26.83
C ASP A 11 -11.28 -32.67 -27.04
N VAL A 12 -10.15 -32.88 -26.35
CA VAL A 12 -8.90 -32.15 -26.60
C VAL A 12 -7.99 -32.98 -27.51
N ARG A 13 -8.13 -32.81 -28.83
CA ARG A 13 -7.18 -33.39 -29.80
C ARG A 13 -5.87 -32.59 -29.78
N PHE A 14 -4.89 -33.09 -29.03
CA PHE A 14 -3.49 -32.76 -29.24
C PHE A 14 -2.98 -33.50 -30.49
N SER A 15 -2.41 -32.78 -31.47
CA SER A 15 -1.68 -33.42 -32.57
C SER A 15 -0.27 -33.81 -32.10
N SER A 16 -0.12 -35.00 -31.55
CA SER A 16 1.17 -35.64 -31.31
C SER A 16 1.39 -36.75 -32.35
N SER A 17 2.12 -36.45 -33.43
CA SER A 17 2.60 -37.49 -34.35
C SER A 17 3.89 -38.12 -33.81
N VAL A 18 3.70 -39.28 -33.18
CA VAL A 18 4.51 -40.52 -33.20
C VAL A 18 5.90 -40.43 -33.84
N LEU A 19 6.92 -40.85 -33.08
CA LEU A 19 8.02 -41.71 -33.56
C LEU A 19 8.55 -42.55 -32.39
N SER A 20 8.31 -43.86 -32.41
CA SER A 20 9.06 -44.86 -31.65
C SER A 20 9.85 -45.74 -32.63
N GLU A 21 11.14 -45.87 -32.34
CA GLU A 21 12.12 -46.96 -32.57
C GLU A 21 11.86 -48.00 -33.67
N ASP A 22 12.85 -48.20 -34.57
CA ASP A 22 13.74 -49.37 -34.46
C ASP A 22 14.97 -49.32 -35.40
N ALA A 23 16.02 -50.05 -34.98
CA ALA A 23 17.41 -49.96 -35.42
C ALA A 23 17.76 -50.58 -36.80
N ARG A 24 18.80 -50.02 -37.47
CA ARG A 24 19.76 -50.77 -38.33
C ARG A 24 21.16 -50.13 -38.35
N PRO A 25 22.26 -50.91 -38.48
CA PRO A 25 23.63 -50.42 -38.25
C PRO A 25 24.57 -50.46 -39.48
N VAL A 26 25.73 -49.79 -39.32
CA VAL A 26 27.04 -49.95 -40.01
C VAL A 26 27.26 -49.30 -41.39
N GLN A 27 28.17 -48.29 -41.44
CA GLN A 27 29.49 -48.29 -42.15
C GLN A 27 30.17 -46.91 -41.96
N GLN A 28 31.22 -46.76 -41.14
CA GLN A 28 32.66 -46.72 -41.52
C GLN A 28 32.88 -46.12 -42.93
N ASP A 29 33.58 -44.99 -43.12
CA ASP A 29 34.99 -44.80 -42.75
C ASP A 29 35.51 -43.37 -43.07
N LYS A 30 36.68 -43.06 -42.48
CA LYS A 30 37.72 -42.06 -42.83
C LYS A 30 37.72 -40.65 -42.19
N VAL A 31 38.26 -40.63 -40.97
CA VAL A 31 39.47 -39.91 -40.52
C VAL A 31 40.15 -38.92 -41.49
N SER A 32 40.35 -37.66 -41.06
CA SER A 32 41.67 -37.00 -40.97
C SER A 32 41.59 -35.59 -40.37
N ASP A 33 42.15 -35.45 -39.16
CA ASP A 33 42.82 -34.25 -38.62
C ASP A 33 44.11 -34.01 -39.48
N PRO A 34 44.80 -32.84 -39.55
CA PRO A 34 45.06 -31.95 -38.41
C PRO A 34 45.31 -30.44 -38.69
N ASP A 35 45.57 -29.73 -37.59
CA ASP A 35 46.54 -28.63 -37.40
C ASP A 35 46.10 -27.15 -37.41
N ARG A 36 46.37 -26.57 -36.22
CA ARG A 36 46.69 -25.17 -35.92
C ARG A 36 47.62 -24.53 -36.96
N VAL A 37 47.35 -23.29 -37.37
CA VAL A 37 48.31 -22.16 -37.37
C VAL A 37 47.55 -20.82 -37.32
N SER A 38 48.07 -19.90 -36.51
CA SER A 38 47.72 -18.48 -36.37
C SER A 38 47.94 -17.63 -37.63
N LEU A 39 47.20 -16.52 -37.80
CA LEU A 39 47.73 -15.14 -37.90
C LEU A 39 46.69 -14.17 -38.52
N LEU A 40 46.66 -12.98 -37.91
CA LEU A 40 45.92 -11.75 -38.21
C LEU A 40 45.91 -11.29 -39.68
N PRO A 41 44.99 -10.36 -40.02
CA PRO A 41 45.34 -9.23 -40.87
C PRO A 41 45.11 -7.85 -40.21
N HIS A 42 45.93 -6.91 -40.67
CA HIS A 42 46.17 -5.55 -40.19
C HIS A 42 44.98 -4.57 -40.28
N ARG A 43 44.91 -3.69 -39.27
CA ARG A 43 44.19 -2.40 -39.25
C ARG A 43 44.99 -1.31 -39.99
N PRO A 44 44.34 -0.32 -40.63
CA PRO A 44 44.98 0.95 -40.93
C PRO A 44 44.93 1.89 -39.71
N SER A 45 46.04 2.59 -39.52
CA SER A 45 46.30 3.61 -38.51
C SER A 45 45.52 4.90 -38.79
N CYS A 46 44.81 5.45 -37.80
CA CYS A 46 44.42 6.85 -37.79
C CYS A 46 44.71 7.49 -36.41
N SER A 47 45.60 8.48 -36.48
CA SER A 47 46.17 9.40 -35.50
C SER A 47 45.32 9.76 -34.26
N ILE A 48 45.75 9.27 -33.09
CA ILE A 48 45.24 9.62 -31.75
C ILE A 48 45.54 11.09 -31.36
N THR A 49 46.47 11.75 -32.06
CA THR A 49 46.90 13.11 -31.71
C THR A 49 45.88 14.21 -32.05
N THR A 50 44.98 14.01 -33.03
CA THR A 50 44.00 15.05 -33.38
C THR A 50 42.80 15.06 -32.43
N SER A 51 42.34 13.89 -31.96
CA SER A 51 41.19 13.79 -31.05
C SER A 51 41.51 14.34 -29.65
N VAL A 52 42.74 14.15 -29.16
CA VAL A 52 43.15 14.68 -27.84
C VAL A 52 43.27 16.21 -27.88
N VAL A 53 43.73 16.79 -28.99
CA VAL A 53 43.81 18.26 -29.15
C VAL A 53 42.41 18.87 -29.27
N VAL A 54 41.48 18.23 -29.98
CA VAL A 54 40.09 18.72 -30.09
C VAL A 54 39.36 18.67 -28.74
N ILE A 55 39.52 17.59 -27.98
CA ILE A 55 38.92 17.48 -26.63
C ILE A 55 39.54 18.50 -25.67
N GLY A 56 40.87 18.72 -25.74
CA GLY A 56 41.55 19.74 -24.96
C GLY A 56 41.08 21.17 -25.26
N CYS A 57 40.86 21.51 -26.53
CA CYS A 57 40.33 22.81 -26.93
C CYS A 57 38.87 23.01 -26.49
N ILE A 58 38.04 21.97 -26.55
CA ILE A 58 36.64 22.04 -26.10
C ILE A 58 36.58 22.22 -24.58
N LEU A 59 37.42 21.52 -23.81
CA LEU A 59 37.48 21.68 -22.35
C LEU A 59 38.02 23.05 -21.94
N MET A 60 38.98 23.62 -22.67
CA MET A 60 39.42 25.00 -22.46
C MET A 60 38.31 26.02 -22.74
N LEU A 61 37.55 25.86 -23.82
CA LEU A 61 36.44 26.76 -24.16
C LEU A 61 35.30 26.67 -23.14
N LEU A 62 34.99 25.47 -22.65
CA LEU A 62 34.02 25.26 -21.57
C LEU A 62 34.50 25.85 -20.24
N GLY A 63 35.80 25.71 -19.92
CA GLY A 63 36.41 26.31 -18.73
C GLY A 63 36.38 27.85 -18.77
N VAL A 64 36.74 28.46 -19.90
CA VAL A 64 36.68 29.92 -20.08
C VAL A 64 35.22 30.41 -20.06
N GLY A 65 34.30 29.68 -20.68
CA GLY A 65 32.86 29.99 -20.60
C GLY A 65 32.31 29.93 -19.18
N TRP A 66 32.73 28.94 -18.39
CA TRP A 66 32.33 28.81 -16.98
C TRP A 66 32.93 29.92 -16.11
N VAL A 67 34.18 30.32 -16.33
CA VAL A 67 34.82 31.44 -15.62
C VAL A 67 34.17 32.78 -15.99
N LEU A 68 33.86 33.01 -17.26
CA LEU A 68 33.16 34.23 -17.68
C LEU A 68 31.71 34.27 -17.16
N TYR A 69 31.02 33.13 -17.13
CA TYR A 69 29.68 33.01 -16.54
C TYR A 69 29.68 33.26 -15.04
N THR A 70 30.66 32.71 -14.30
CA THR A 70 30.81 32.95 -12.85
C THR A 70 31.24 34.38 -12.54
N MET A 71 32.10 34.99 -13.35
CA MET A 71 32.42 36.42 -13.22
C MET A 71 31.21 37.32 -13.51
N TYR A 72 30.39 36.98 -14.51
CA TYR A 72 29.13 37.68 -14.81
C TYR A 72 28.09 37.51 -13.70
N TRP A 73 28.02 36.32 -13.08
CA TRP A 73 27.12 36.04 -11.95
C TRP A 73 27.56 36.77 -10.68
N LEU A 74 28.88 36.88 -10.44
CA LEU A 74 29.46 37.60 -9.30
C LEU A 74 29.40 39.14 -9.45
N HIS A 75 29.31 39.68 -10.68
CA HIS A 75 29.24 41.13 -10.94
C HIS A 75 27.86 41.62 -11.40
N SER A 76 26.87 40.75 -11.52
CA SER A 76 25.48 41.17 -11.76
C SER A 76 24.86 41.70 -10.46
N PRO A 77 24.33 42.94 -10.42
CA PRO A 77 23.63 43.43 -9.25
C PRO A 77 22.32 42.67 -9.13
N SER A 78 22.26 41.70 -8.22
CA SER A 78 21.01 41.04 -7.85
C SER A 78 20.14 42.05 -7.12
N SER A 79 19.14 42.59 -7.82
CA SER A 79 18.01 43.30 -7.23
C SER A 79 17.15 42.31 -6.43
N GLN A 80 17.61 41.92 -5.24
CA GLN A 80 16.79 41.32 -4.20
C GLN A 80 16.10 42.44 -3.43
N HIS A 81 14.91 42.84 -3.88
CA HIS A 81 14.00 43.57 -3.01
C HIS A 81 13.52 42.62 -1.91
N SER A 82 14.11 42.77 -0.73
CA SER A 82 13.66 42.16 0.50
C SER A 82 12.37 42.85 0.94
N TYR A 83 11.20 42.25 0.69
CA TYR A 83 9.95 42.70 1.31
C TYR A 83 9.85 42.09 2.70
N GLY A 84 10.49 42.72 3.68
CA GLY A 84 10.12 42.56 5.08
C GLY A 84 8.93 43.47 5.41
N PRO A 85 7.97 43.06 6.25
CA PRO A 85 6.97 43.98 6.76
C PRO A 85 7.67 45.06 7.63
N LEU A 86 7.40 46.33 7.30
CA LEU A 86 7.86 47.49 8.06
C LEU A 86 7.29 47.45 9.51
N PRO A 87 8.08 47.83 10.52
CA PRO A 87 7.56 48.02 11.87
C PRO A 87 6.61 49.24 11.91
N PRO A 88 5.56 49.23 12.75
CA PRO A 88 4.66 50.37 12.87
C PRO A 88 5.39 51.59 13.46
N ALA A 89 5.18 52.75 12.84
CA ALA A 89 5.71 54.03 13.29
C ALA A 89 5.14 54.45 14.66
N PRO A 90 5.90 55.17 15.51
CA PRO A 90 5.46 55.57 16.83
C PRO A 90 4.41 56.69 16.73
N GLY A 91 3.16 56.35 17.02
CA GLY A 91 2.09 57.33 17.24
C GLY A 91 2.33 58.12 18.54
N LYS A 92 2.40 59.44 18.42
CA LYS A 92 2.32 60.36 19.57
C LYS A 92 0.93 60.24 20.20
N ALA A 93 0.86 59.73 21.43
CA ALA A 93 -0.30 59.91 22.31
C ALA A 93 0.17 60.44 23.66
N SER A 94 -0.42 61.57 24.06
CA SER A 94 -0.22 62.24 25.33
C SER A 94 -0.84 61.46 26.49
N GLY A 95 -0.08 61.32 27.58
CA GLY A 95 -0.55 61.36 28.97
C GLY A 95 -1.70 60.45 29.40
N SER A 96 -1.38 59.38 30.13
CA SER A 96 -1.69 59.29 31.57
C SER A 96 -1.01 58.06 32.18
N ARG A 97 -0.32 58.26 33.31
CA ARG A 97 0.33 57.21 34.09
C ARG A 97 -0.73 56.41 34.85
N LEU A 98 -0.87 55.13 34.55
CA LEU A 98 -1.28 54.11 35.52
C LEU A 98 -0.34 52.92 35.37
N ARG A 99 0.53 52.74 36.37
CA ARG A 99 1.41 51.58 36.52
C ARG A 99 0.54 50.35 36.75
N ALA A 100 0.57 49.40 35.82
CA ALA A 100 0.29 48.00 36.11
C ALA A 100 1.65 47.29 36.19
N GLU A 101 2.01 46.82 37.39
CA GLU A 101 3.15 45.95 37.64
C GLU A 101 2.96 44.64 36.87
N VAL A 102 3.74 44.46 35.80
CA VAL A 102 3.96 43.15 35.20
C VAL A 102 5.05 42.49 36.04
N ASN A 103 4.66 41.49 36.83
CA ASN A 103 5.58 40.57 37.50
C ASN A 103 6.48 39.90 36.45
N ARG A 104 7.71 40.41 36.28
CA ARG A 104 8.79 39.65 35.63
C ARG A 104 9.17 38.51 36.57
N ILE A 105 8.84 37.30 36.16
CA ILE A 105 9.43 36.08 36.74
C ILE A 105 10.96 36.18 36.54
N PRO A 106 11.80 35.82 37.53
CA PRO A 106 13.25 35.96 37.40
C PRO A 106 13.78 35.06 36.28
N SER A 107 14.67 35.57 35.43
CA SER A 107 15.30 34.80 34.33
C SER A 107 16.09 33.57 34.77
N SER A 108 16.33 33.39 36.08
CA SER A 108 16.92 32.18 36.65
C SER A 108 15.94 31.00 36.73
N SER A 109 14.65 31.23 37.00
CA SER A 109 13.68 30.13 37.16
C SER A 109 13.27 29.49 35.83
N HIS A 110 13.25 30.26 34.73
CA HIS A 110 12.99 29.74 33.39
C HIS A 110 14.14 28.86 32.88
N LYS A 111 15.40 29.20 33.20
CA LYS A 111 16.56 28.36 32.87
C LYS A 111 16.59 27.05 33.66
N GLU A 112 16.20 27.09 34.94
CA GLU A 112 16.08 25.87 35.75
C GLU A 112 14.98 24.95 35.22
N ALA A 113 13.82 25.48 34.82
CA ALA A 113 12.73 24.70 34.22
C ALA A 113 13.13 24.02 32.90
N CYS A 114 13.93 24.69 32.06
CA CYS A 114 14.39 24.12 30.78
C CYS A 114 15.36 22.94 30.94
N ASN A 115 16.18 22.91 32.00
CA ASN A 115 17.20 21.88 32.20
C ASN A 115 16.62 20.54 32.71
N VAL A 116 15.35 20.52 33.14
CA VAL A 116 14.68 19.31 33.65
C VAL A 116 14.23 18.38 32.51
N ILE A 117 14.05 18.89 31.30
CA ILE A 117 13.53 18.12 30.16
C ILE A 117 14.67 17.37 29.45
N SER A 118 14.72 16.06 29.65
CA SER A 118 15.67 15.17 28.97
C SER A 118 15.47 15.19 27.44
N GLU A 119 16.55 14.97 26.68
CA GLU A 119 16.54 15.03 25.21
C GLU A 119 15.40 14.25 24.54
N PRO A 120 15.10 12.97 24.90
CA PRO A 120 14.00 12.22 24.28
C PRO A 120 12.61 12.83 24.45
N TRP A 121 12.41 13.63 25.50
CA TRP A 121 11.13 14.26 25.87
C TRP A 121 11.05 15.74 25.44
N ARG A 122 11.99 16.22 24.63
CA ARG A 122 11.93 17.58 24.07
C ARG A 122 10.98 17.59 22.87
N PHE A 123 9.82 18.22 23.03
CA PHE A 123 8.89 18.46 21.93
C PHE A 123 9.21 19.77 21.23
N ASP A 124 9.38 19.70 19.92
CA ASP A 124 9.89 20.78 19.09
C ASP A 124 8.92 21.98 18.99
N CYS A 125 9.41 23.16 19.40
CA CYS A 125 8.70 24.44 19.39
C CYS A 125 8.97 25.28 18.12
N TYR A 126 9.87 24.82 17.27
CA TYR A 126 10.22 25.52 16.03
C TYR A 126 10.31 24.56 14.84
N PRO A 127 9.16 23.94 14.45
CA PRO A 127 9.14 22.84 13.49
C PRO A 127 9.28 23.24 12.03
N GLU A 128 9.36 24.52 11.72
CA GLU A 128 9.47 25.02 10.36
C GLU A 128 10.82 24.66 9.72
N ARG A 129 10.79 23.77 8.72
CA ARG A 129 11.99 23.21 8.08
C ARG A 129 12.86 24.21 7.30
N GLY A 130 12.32 25.39 7.00
CA GLY A 130 12.98 26.46 6.23
C GLY A 130 13.78 27.46 7.08
N VAL A 131 13.81 27.29 8.41
CA VAL A 131 14.37 28.27 9.34
C VAL A 131 15.53 27.67 10.13
N VAL A 132 16.65 28.39 10.18
CA VAL A 132 17.73 28.08 11.14
C VAL A 132 17.34 28.68 12.49
N VAL A 133 17.00 27.83 13.44
CA VAL A 133 16.51 28.26 14.75
C VAL A 133 17.65 28.81 15.60
N THR A 134 17.58 30.10 15.93
CA THR A 134 18.49 30.76 16.88
C THR A 134 17.90 30.79 18.28
N GLN A 135 18.73 31.06 19.29
CA GLN A 135 18.27 31.23 20.66
C GLN A 135 17.22 32.34 20.76
N GLU A 136 17.44 33.47 20.08
CA GLU A 136 16.53 34.62 20.10
C GLU A 136 15.17 34.27 19.49
N LEU A 137 15.15 33.54 18.36
CA LEU A 137 13.90 33.09 17.73
C LEU A 137 13.13 32.14 18.64
N CYS A 138 13.83 31.22 19.30
CA CYS A 138 13.23 30.27 20.22
C CYS A 138 12.65 30.96 21.46
N GLU A 139 13.43 31.81 22.12
CA GLU A 139 13.01 32.55 23.31
C GLU A 139 11.89 33.55 22.98
N ALA A 140 11.82 34.09 21.76
CA ALA A 140 10.71 34.91 21.31
C ALA A 140 9.37 34.14 21.24
N ARG A 141 9.39 32.82 21.11
CA ARG A 141 8.21 31.94 21.26
C ARG A 141 7.96 31.53 22.71
N ASN A 142 8.71 32.04 23.68
CA ASN A 142 8.73 31.59 25.08
C ASN A 142 9.11 30.10 25.23
N CYS A 143 10.05 29.64 24.41
CA CYS A 143 10.53 28.27 24.43
C CYS A 143 11.94 28.14 24.99
N CYS A 144 12.31 26.91 25.34
CA CYS A 144 13.63 26.57 25.86
C CYS A 144 14.62 26.33 24.73
N PHE A 145 15.80 26.95 24.80
CA PHE A 145 16.88 26.72 23.85
C PHE A 145 18.09 26.05 24.53
N ILE A 146 18.36 24.78 24.19
CA ILE A 146 19.53 24.04 24.68
C ILE A 146 20.17 23.29 23.50
N PRO A 147 21.34 23.75 23.00
CA PRO A 147 22.11 23.04 21.99
C PRO A 147 22.54 21.65 22.47
N THR A 148 22.60 20.68 21.56
CA THR A 148 23.06 19.32 21.88
C THR A 148 24.58 19.24 22.02
N SER A 149 25.06 18.36 22.90
CA SER A 149 26.50 18.16 23.19
C SER A 149 27.28 17.44 22.06
N SER A 150 26.59 16.83 21.10
CA SER A 150 27.13 16.02 20.00
C SER A 150 27.57 16.80 18.75
N ALA A 151 27.66 18.14 18.81
CA ALA A 151 28.10 18.97 17.68
C ALA A 151 29.59 18.84 17.30
N SER A 152 30.33 17.85 17.84
CA SER A 152 31.80 17.77 17.78
C SER A 152 32.39 16.64 16.91
N THR A 153 31.63 15.97 16.04
CA THR A 153 32.23 15.02 15.08
C THR A 153 31.76 15.23 13.63
N SER A 154 32.71 15.72 12.84
CA SER A 154 32.82 15.81 11.38
C SER A 154 31.95 14.86 10.52
N ALA A 155 30.81 15.35 10.04
CA ALA A 155 30.23 14.95 8.76
C ALA A 155 29.55 16.18 8.11
N PRO A 156 29.96 16.61 6.90
CA PRO A 156 29.38 17.78 6.26
C PRO A 156 28.03 17.45 5.60
N SER A 157 27.03 18.29 5.90
CA SER A 157 25.79 18.60 5.17
C SER A 157 25.04 17.46 4.43
N GLN A 158 23.96 16.95 5.05
CA GLN A 158 22.65 16.77 4.39
C GLN A 158 21.47 16.40 5.34
N SER A 159 21.70 16.07 6.63
CA SER A 159 20.63 15.53 7.51
C SER A 159 20.32 16.30 8.81
N ARG A 160 20.55 17.62 8.91
CA ARG A 160 20.12 18.40 10.10
C ARG A 160 18.58 18.53 10.27
N LYS A 161 17.77 17.85 9.46
CA LYS A 161 16.30 18.04 9.40
C LYS A 161 15.50 17.20 10.40
N ASN A 162 16.07 16.13 10.94
CA ASN A 162 15.42 15.16 11.82
C ASN A 162 16.38 14.82 12.97
N GLY A 163 16.19 15.45 14.13
CA GLY A 163 17.10 15.29 15.27
C GLY A 163 16.56 15.93 16.54
N ILE A 164 17.32 15.84 17.63
CA ILE A 164 16.93 16.38 18.93
C ILE A 164 16.70 17.90 18.79
N PRO A 165 15.49 18.41 19.11
CA PRO A 165 15.20 19.81 18.93
C PRO A 165 15.99 20.65 19.93
N TRP A 166 16.69 21.66 19.40
CA TRP A 166 17.38 22.66 20.22
C TRP A 166 16.39 23.62 20.86
N CYS A 167 15.28 23.91 20.16
CA CYS A 167 14.17 24.72 20.64
C CYS A 167 12.97 23.85 20.99
N PHE A 168 12.56 23.81 22.25
CA PHE A 168 11.49 22.93 22.72
C PHE A 168 10.59 23.60 23.75
N TYR A 169 9.35 23.10 23.87
CA TYR A 169 8.39 23.65 24.83
C TYR A 169 8.83 23.40 26.28
N PRO A 170 8.79 24.42 27.17
CA PRO A 170 8.87 24.19 28.61
C PRO A 170 7.60 23.51 29.14
N LEU A 171 7.68 22.94 30.36
CA LEU A 171 6.54 22.25 30.99
C LEU A 171 5.34 23.16 31.29
N ASP A 172 5.59 24.46 31.50
CA ASP A 172 4.59 25.49 31.79
C ASP A 172 4.15 26.26 30.53
N PHE A 173 4.50 25.77 29.33
CA PHE A 173 4.08 26.41 28.09
C PHE A 173 2.54 26.48 28.00
N PRO A 174 1.94 27.63 27.61
CA PRO A 174 0.49 27.78 27.57
C PRO A 174 -0.21 26.76 26.66
N SER A 175 -1.17 26.03 27.23
CA SER A 175 -2.06 25.11 26.52
C SER A 175 -3.52 25.44 26.86
N TYR A 176 -4.46 24.68 26.31
CA TYR A 176 -5.87 24.79 26.67
C TYR A 176 -6.13 24.34 28.10
N SER A 177 -7.23 24.82 28.69
CA SER A 177 -7.74 24.39 30.00
C SER A 177 -9.17 23.90 29.87
N LEU A 178 -9.51 22.79 30.52
CA LEU A 178 -10.88 22.28 30.59
C LEU A 178 -11.70 23.12 31.59
N VAL A 179 -12.70 23.85 31.10
CA VAL A 179 -13.50 24.78 31.93
C VAL A 179 -14.88 24.24 32.30
N SER A 180 -15.45 23.38 31.47
CA SER A 180 -16.71 22.68 31.72
C SER A 180 -16.68 21.28 31.12
N LEU A 181 -17.40 20.36 31.76
CA LEU A 181 -17.56 18.98 31.31
C LEU A 181 -19.00 18.55 31.61
N ASN A 182 -19.72 18.12 30.58
CA ASN A 182 -21.11 17.69 30.66
C ASN A 182 -21.22 16.25 30.17
N GLU A 183 -22.02 15.43 30.84
CA GLU A 183 -22.35 14.08 30.36
C GLU A 183 -23.22 14.15 29.10
N THR A 184 -22.99 13.22 28.18
CA THR A 184 -23.84 12.98 27.01
C THR A 184 -24.40 11.56 27.07
N SER A 185 -25.30 11.21 26.15
CA SER A 185 -25.78 9.84 26.02
C SER A 185 -24.66 8.84 25.67
N MET A 186 -23.57 9.30 25.05
CA MET A 186 -22.47 8.46 24.54
C MET A 186 -21.18 8.58 25.35
N GLY A 187 -21.04 9.60 26.18
CA GLY A 187 -19.81 9.87 26.92
C GLY A 187 -19.84 11.26 27.52
N VAL A 188 -18.90 12.12 27.15
CA VAL A 188 -18.78 13.46 27.72
C VAL A 188 -18.49 14.52 26.66
N LYS A 189 -18.92 15.75 26.94
CA LYS A 189 -18.66 16.94 26.13
C LYS A 189 -18.03 18.02 27.00
N GLY A 190 -16.85 18.49 26.63
CA GLY A 190 -16.08 19.47 27.39
C GLY A 190 -15.77 20.73 26.61
N THR A 191 -15.72 21.88 27.29
CA THR A 191 -15.26 23.13 26.69
C THR A 191 -13.82 23.39 27.12
N LEU A 192 -12.95 23.62 26.14
CA LEU A 192 -11.55 23.90 26.33
C LEU A 192 -11.28 25.37 25.97
N VAL A 193 -10.63 26.10 26.87
CA VAL A 193 -10.33 27.53 26.69
C VAL A 193 -8.83 27.79 26.82
N LYS A 194 -8.30 28.61 25.92
CA LYS A 194 -6.90 29.06 25.95
C LYS A 194 -6.83 30.55 26.32
N GLY A 195 -5.95 30.88 27.27
CA GLY A 195 -5.85 32.24 27.83
C GLY A 195 -5.13 33.28 26.96
N GLY A 196 -4.65 32.90 25.77
CA GLY A 196 -3.90 33.79 24.88
C GLY A 196 -3.58 33.14 23.53
N THR A 197 -3.11 33.94 22.58
CA THR A 197 -2.72 33.49 21.23
C THR A 197 -1.30 32.94 21.22
N THR A 198 -1.02 32.04 20.28
CA THR A 198 0.31 31.51 19.98
C THR A 198 1.01 32.33 18.92
N TYR A 199 2.17 31.84 18.50
CA TYR A 199 2.93 32.38 17.38
C TYR A 199 2.37 31.98 16.00
N TYR A 200 1.42 31.05 15.92
CA TYR A 200 0.68 30.79 14.68
C TYR A 200 -0.55 31.70 14.59
N PRO A 201 -0.89 32.21 13.39
CA PRO A 201 -2.07 33.04 13.21
C PRO A 201 -3.36 32.21 13.38
N GLY A 202 -4.44 32.88 13.78
CA GLY A 202 -5.78 32.29 13.79
C GLY A 202 -6.03 31.27 14.90
N ASP A 203 -5.45 31.43 16.09
CA ASP A 203 -5.81 30.60 17.27
C ASP A 203 -7.32 30.64 17.52
N ILE A 204 -7.91 29.45 17.69
CA ILE A 204 -9.30 29.28 18.09
C ILE A 204 -9.32 29.10 19.61
N LEU A 205 -9.55 30.20 20.33
CA LEU A 205 -9.35 30.25 21.79
C LEU A 205 -10.35 29.41 22.59
N THR A 206 -11.48 29.04 21.99
CA THR A 206 -12.49 28.17 22.60
C THR A 206 -12.78 27.03 21.64
N VAL A 207 -12.50 25.80 22.05
CA VAL A 207 -12.82 24.58 21.30
C VAL A 207 -13.68 23.66 22.14
N GLU A 208 -14.41 22.77 21.48
CA GLU A 208 -15.27 21.79 22.12
C GLU A 208 -14.71 20.39 21.90
N MET A 209 -14.56 19.63 22.99
CA MET A 209 -14.15 18.24 22.97
C MET A 209 -15.38 17.36 23.18
N GLU A 210 -15.55 16.36 22.33
CA GLU A 210 -16.56 15.31 22.49
C GLU A 210 -15.85 13.95 22.58
N ILE A 211 -16.19 13.16 23.60
CA ILE A 211 -15.69 11.81 23.79
C ILE A 211 -16.88 10.86 23.76
N CYS A 212 -16.86 9.95 22.80
CA CYS A 212 -17.87 8.93 22.58
C CYS A 212 -17.28 7.54 22.86
N HIS A 213 -17.85 6.84 23.83
CA HIS A 213 -17.52 5.44 24.09
C HIS A 213 -18.35 4.57 23.13
N GLU A 214 -17.87 4.40 21.90
CA GLU A 214 -18.65 3.78 20.82
C GLU A 214 -18.88 2.29 21.01
N THR A 215 -17.81 1.56 21.33
CA THR A 215 -17.86 0.13 21.66
C THR A 215 -16.93 -0.17 22.83
N ASP A 216 -16.98 -1.40 23.32
CA ASP A 216 -16.11 -1.84 24.42
C ASP A 216 -14.62 -1.76 24.01
N THR A 217 -14.31 -1.82 22.71
CA THR A 217 -12.95 -1.79 22.16
C THR A 217 -12.64 -0.55 21.30
N ARG A 218 -13.59 0.36 21.11
CA ARG A 218 -13.41 1.57 20.29
C ARG A 218 -13.84 2.83 21.01
N LEU A 219 -12.91 3.76 21.13
CA LEU A 219 -13.12 5.12 21.62
C LEU A 219 -13.07 6.10 20.44
N HIS A 220 -14.00 7.05 20.39
CA HIS A 220 -14.00 8.14 19.41
C HIS A 220 -13.91 9.48 20.14
N VAL A 221 -13.02 10.35 19.67
CA VAL A 221 -12.81 11.68 20.26
C VAL A 221 -12.74 12.72 19.15
N ARG A 222 -13.46 13.82 19.35
CA ARG A 222 -13.49 14.96 18.43
C ARG A 222 -13.15 16.23 19.18
N ILE A 223 -12.32 17.09 18.61
CA ILE A 223 -12.10 18.46 19.07
C ILE A 223 -12.42 19.39 17.92
N THR A 224 -13.42 20.25 18.10
CA THR A 224 -14.00 21.10 17.06
C THR A 224 -14.09 22.55 17.49
N ASP A 225 -14.30 23.45 16.51
CA ASP A 225 -14.63 24.84 16.77
C ASP A 225 -16.16 24.99 16.95
N PRO A 226 -16.66 25.34 18.14
CA PRO A 226 -18.10 25.50 18.37
C PRO A 226 -18.67 26.77 17.71
N SER A 227 -17.83 27.71 17.30
CA SER A 227 -18.25 28.99 16.72
C SER A 227 -18.36 28.97 15.20
N SER A 228 -17.65 28.05 14.53
CA SER A 228 -17.62 27.94 13.08
C SER A 228 -17.43 26.49 12.64
N SER A 229 -18.21 26.05 11.66
CA SER A 229 -18.01 24.74 11.06
C SER A 229 -16.68 24.71 10.31
N ARG A 230 -15.86 23.69 10.57
CA ARG A 230 -14.58 23.46 9.90
C ARG A 230 -14.72 22.30 8.92
N TYR A 231 -13.74 22.16 8.04
CA TYR A 231 -13.68 21.02 7.14
C TYR A 231 -13.57 19.71 7.94
N GLU A 232 -14.41 18.75 7.56
CA GLU A 232 -14.38 17.37 8.06
C GLU A 232 -14.30 16.42 6.86
N VAL A 233 -13.61 15.30 7.03
CA VAL A 233 -13.37 14.36 5.93
C VAL A 233 -14.69 13.71 5.52
N PRO A 234 -15.09 13.80 4.24
CA PRO A 234 -16.40 13.35 3.75
C PRO A 234 -16.43 11.84 3.43
N ILE A 235 -15.97 11.00 4.37
CA ILE A 235 -16.14 9.54 4.27
C ILE A 235 -17.26 9.07 5.21
N SER A 236 -17.91 7.97 4.85
CA SER A 236 -18.92 7.37 5.70
C SER A 236 -18.25 6.59 6.81
N VAL A 237 -18.52 6.96 8.07
CA VAL A 237 -18.11 6.21 9.26
C VAL A 237 -19.34 5.71 10.01
N PRO A 238 -19.27 4.56 10.72
CA PRO A 238 -20.39 4.06 11.51
C PRO A 238 -20.79 5.04 12.62
N ALA A 239 -22.09 5.23 12.81
CA ALA A 239 -22.60 5.96 13.97
C ALA A 239 -22.90 4.99 15.12
N ALA A 240 -22.27 5.19 16.28
CA ALA A 240 -22.58 4.41 17.46
C ALA A 240 -23.97 4.80 18.03
N ALA A 241 -24.89 3.82 18.10
CA ALA A 241 -26.26 4.05 18.56
C ALA A 241 -26.41 4.02 20.09
N LYS A 242 -25.48 3.37 20.80
CA LYS A 242 -25.51 3.18 22.25
C LYS A 242 -24.09 3.28 22.81
N LYS A 243 -23.96 3.90 23.99
CA LYS A 243 -22.73 3.91 24.78
C LYS A 243 -22.26 2.48 25.10
N ALA A 244 -20.96 2.25 24.98
CA ALA A 244 -20.29 1.02 25.40
C ALA A 244 -20.65 0.62 26.83
N GLU A 245 -20.89 -0.68 27.05
CA GLU A 245 -21.36 -1.21 28.34
C GLU A 245 -20.18 -1.50 29.26
N ASN A 246 -19.13 -2.12 28.73
CA ASN A 246 -17.94 -2.54 29.46
C ASN A 246 -16.66 -2.14 28.72
N PRO A 247 -16.36 -0.84 28.57
CA PRO A 247 -15.16 -0.38 27.89
C PRO A 247 -13.90 -1.05 28.42
N GLU A 248 -13.09 -1.65 27.56
CA GLU A 248 -11.77 -2.21 27.90
C GLU A 248 -10.73 -1.13 28.20
N TYR A 249 -11.13 0.13 28.08
CA TYR A 249 -10.32 1.31 28.31
C TYR A 249 -10.86 2.20 29.42
N LEU A 250 -9.96 3.01 29.99
CA LEU A 250 -10.23 4.11 30.89
C LEU A 250 -9.83 5.40 30.22
N VAL A 251 -10.65 6.44 30.41
CA VAL A 251 -10.38 7.80 29.95
C VAL A 251 -10.22 8.70 31.17
N GLU A 252 -9.05 9.32 31.29
CA GLU A 252 -8.73 10.31 32.32
C GLU A 252 -8.46 11.67 31.66
N LEU A 253 -8.92 12.75 32.28
CA LEU A 253 -8.76 14.11 31.79
C LEU A 253 -7.98 14.97 32.79
N THR A 254 -6.94 15.66 32.34
CA THR A 254 -6.30 16.72 33.12
C THR A 254 -6.91 18.07 32.79
N LYS A 255 -7.00 18.94 33.81
CA LYS A 255 -7.70 20.23 33.68
C LYS A 255 -6.82 21.33 33.09
N GLN A 256 -5.61 21.53 33.64
CA GLN A 256 -4.71 22.62 33.26
C GLN A 256 -3.24 22.19 33.47
N PRO A 257 -2.46 22.02 32.39
CA PRO A 257 -2.91 22.01 31.00
C PRO A 257 -3.92 20.87 30.75
N PHE A 258 -4.81 21.08 29.78
CA PHE A 258 -5.71 20.04 29.29
C PHE A 258 -4.90 18.88 28.71
N GLY A 259 -5.37 17.67 28.96
CA GLY A 259 -4.85 16.46 28.35
C GLY A 259 -5.82 15.30 28.51
N LEU A 260 -5.72 14.36 27.57
CA LEU A 260 -6.49 13.14 27.47
C LEU A 260 -5.53 11.97 27.68
N ILE A 261 -5.86 11.10 28.62
CA ILE A 261 -5.11 9.89 28.91
C ILE A 261 -6.04 8.70 28.69
N VAL A 262 -5.61 7.77 27.84
CA VAL A 262 -6.32 6.51 27.59
C VAL A 262 -5.48 5.37 28.13
N ARG A 263 -6.07 4.55 29.00
CA ARG A 263 -5.42 3.37 29.59
C ARG A 263 -6.17 2.10 29.23
N ARG A 264 -5.44 1.01 29.03
CA ARG A 264 -6.01 -0.34 29.00
C ARG A 264 -6.41 -0.76 30.41
N ARG A 265 -7.67 -1.19 30.63
CA ARG A 265 -8.15 -1.62 31.96
C ARG A 265 -7.42 -2.85 32.48
N SER A 266 -7.19 -3.84 31.62
CA SER A 266 -6.66 -5.15 32.03
C SER A 266 -5.21 -5.08 32.53
N THR A 267 -4.38 -4.21 31.95
CA THR A 267 -2.96 -4.10 32.27
C THR A 267 -2.58 -2.80 32.97
N GLY A 268 -3.42 -1.76 32.90
CA GLY A 268 -3.11 -0.40 33.37
C GLY A 268 -2.17 0.38 32.44
N ALA A 269 -1.78 -0.20 31.29
CA ALA A 269 -0.87 0.43 30.33
C ALA A 269 -1.46 1.74 29.80
N VAL A 270 -0.63 2.79 29.73
CA VAL A 270 -0.98 4.08 29.10
C VAL A 270 -0.80 3.92 27.60
N LEU A 271 -1.91 3.98 26.86
CA LEU A 271 -1.92 3.85 25.41
C LEU A 271 -1.70 5.22 24.76
N LEU A 272 -2.40 6.22 25.29
CA LEU A 272 -2.33 7.61 24.88
C LEU A 272 -2.16 8.48 26.14
N ASN A 273 -1.28 9.46 26.10
CA ASN A 273 -1.23 10.53 27.08
C ASN A 273 -0.85 11.84 26.39
N THR A 274 -1.84 12.72 26.19
CA THR A 274 -1.63 13.98 25.48
C THR A 274 -1.11 15.12 26.35
N THR A 275 -0.89 14.91 27.66
CA THR A 275 -0.33 15.94 28.56
C THR A 275 1.14 16.24 28.29
N VAL A 276 1.79 15.48 27.41
CA VAL A 276 3.24 15.51 27.20
C VAL A 276 3.70 16.74 26.41
N ALA A 277 2.80 17.40 25.68
CA ALA A 277 3.08 18.64 24.95
C ALA A 277 1.81 19.53 24.84
N PRO A 278 1.96 20.82 24.48
CA PRO A 278 0.82 21.72 24.34
C PRO A 278 -0.09 21.36 23.16
N LEU A 279 -1.40 21.56 23.35
CA LEU A 279 -2.40 21.49 22.27
C LEU A 279 -2.40 22.81 21.50
N PHE A 280 -2.21 22.74 20.19
CA PHE A 280 -2.43 23.85 19.26
C PHE A 280 -3.68 23.57 18.45
N TYR A 281 -4.54 24.58 18.34
CA TYR A 281 -5.73 24.54 17.52
C TYR A 281 -5.92 25.93 16.88
N THR A 282 -5.31 26.13 15.72
CA THR A 282 -5.48 27.33 14.89
C THR A 282 -6.14 26.98 13.57
N ASP A 283 -6.51 28.00 12.79
CA ASP A 283 -7.16 27.78 11.49
C ASP A 283 -6.34 26.90 10.53
N GLN A 284 -5.01 27.05 10.52
CA GLN A 284 -4.11 26.33 9.60
C GLN A 284 -2.93 25.64 10.30
N PHE A 285 -3.06 25.35 11.60
CA PHE A 285 -2.10 24.54 12.35
C PHE A 285 -2.77 23.89 13.57
N LEU A 286 -2.96 22.58 13.50
CA LEU A 286 -3.39 21.75 14.62
C LEU A 286 -2.23 20.86 15.05
N GLN A 287 -1.93 20.84 16.35
CA GLN A 287 -0.91 19.96 16.90
C GLN A 287 -1.36 19.36 18.22
N PHE A 288 -1.16 18.06 18.36
CA PHE A 288 -1.16 17.39 19.65
C PHE A 288 -0.10 16.29 19.65
N SER A 289 0.43 15.99 20.84
CA SER A 289 1.41 14.93 21.03
C SER A 289 0.88 13.89 21.99
N THR A 290 1.47 12.71 21.99
CA THR A 290 1.16 11.64 22.94
C THR A 290 2.41 10.84 23.28
N SER A 291 2.53 10.34 24.52
CA SER A 291 3.42 9.20 24.78
C SER A 291 2.87 7.95 24.09
N LEU A 292 3.76 7.04 23.69
CA LEU A 292 3.41 5.72 23.19
C LEU A 292 3.65 4.65 24.26
N ALA A 293 2.85 3.58 24.25
CA ALA A 293 3.01 2.45 25.18
C ALA A 293 4.34 1.70 24.99
N SER A 294 4.90 1.73 23.78
CA SER A 294 6.18 1.12 23.42
C SER A 294 6.79 1.82 22.19
N PRO A 295 8.05 1.53 21.81
CA PRO A 295 8.65 2.04 20.58
C PRO A 295 8.23 1.24 19.32
N TYR A 296 7.38 0.22 19.44
CA TYR A 296 7.02 -0.68 18.35
C TYR A 296 5.77 -0.19 17.62
N ILE A 297 5.95 0.63 16.59
CA ILE A 297 4.88 1.29 15.83
C ILE A 297 4.96 0.97 14.33
N TYR A 298 3.80 0.75 13.71
CA TYR A 298 3.60 0.34 12.32
C TYR A 298 2.49 1.18 11.67
N GLY A 299 2.44 1.26 10.33
CA GLY A 299 1.43 2.03 9.60
C GLY A 299 1.97 3.36 9.07
N LEU A 300 1.22 4.45 9.22
CA LEU A 300 1.63 5.82 8.85
C LEU A 300 2.14 5.94 7.40
N GLY A 301 1.35 5.44 6.45
CA GLY A 301 1.69 5.37 5.04
C GLY A 301 1.19 6.55 4.22
N GLU A 302 1.63 6.71 2.97
CA GLU A 302 2.54 5.81 2.24
C GLU A 302 3.99 6.32 2.24
N HIS A 303 4.92 5.46 2.63
CA HIS A 303 6.35 5.75 2.70
C HIS A 303 7.16 4.50 2.38
N ARG A 304 8.30 4.66 1.69
CA ARG A 304 9.28 3.58 1.56
C ARG A 304 10.15 3.51 2.81
N SER A 305 9.91 2.51 3.65
CA SER A 305 10.65 2.30 4.91
C SER A 305 10.62 0.82 5.34
N THR A 306 11.30 0.49 6.44
CA THR A 306 11.13 -0.79 7.15
C THR A 306 9.71 -0.90 7.70
N PHE A 307 9.23 -2.12 7.93
CA PHE A 307 7.85 -2.30 8.44
C PHE A 307 7.68 -1.71 9.86
N LEU A 308 8.65 -1.98 10.74
CA LEU A 308 8.75 -1.32 12.03
C LEU A 308 9.39 0.06 11.85
N HIS A 309 8.71 1.11 12.32
CA HIS A 309 9.23 2.48 12.22
C HIS A 309 10.41 2.74 13.15
N ASP A 310 11.36 3.54 12.67
CA ASP A 310 12.38 4.14 13.53
C ASP A 310 11.76 5.29 14.34
N VAL A 311 11.78 5.19 15.67
CA VAL A 311 11.27 6.24 16.57
C VAL A 311 12.33 7.30 16.93
N ARG A 312 13.53 7.27 16.33
CA ARG A 312 14.60 8.22 16.63
C ARG A 312 14.49 9.48 15.76
N TRP A 313 13.59 10.38 16.16
CA TRP A 313 13.36 11.68 15.50
C TRP A 313 12.98 11.55 14.02
N ASN A 314 12.15 10.55 13.71
CA ASN A 314 11.69 10.31 12.35
C ASN A 314 10.42 11.13 12.08
N THR A 315 10.38 11.83 10.95
CA THR A 315 9.19 12.57 10.53
C THR A 315 8.64 11.97 9.25
N LEU A 316 7.40 11.49 9.33
CA LEU A 316 6.63 10.93 8.23
C LEU A 316 5.67 12.00 7.72
N THR A 317 5.78 12.38 6.46
CA THR A 317 4.97 13.45 5.86
C THR A 317 3.86 12.84 5.03
N MET A 318 2.64 13.33 5.19
CA MET A 318 1.46 12.83 4.49
C MET A 318 0.88 13.92 3.60
N TRP A 319 1.02 13.72 2.30
CA TRP A 319 0.44 14.51 1.21
C TRP A 319 0.60 13.68 -0.06
N ALA A 320 -0.49 13.31 -0.74
CA ALA A 320 -0.43 12.43 -1.90
C ALA A 320 0.51 13.00 -2.98
N ARG A 321 1.42 12.17 -3.50
CA ARG A 321 2.49 12.67 -4.37
C ARG A 321 2.98 11.64 -5.38
N ASP A 322 2.92 12.05 -6.64
CA ASP A 322 3.64 11.41 -7.75
C ASP A 322 5.14 11.62 -7.59
N VAL A 323 5.80 10.56 -7.14
CA VAL A 323 7.25 10.39 -7.11
C VAL A 323 7.58 8.89 -7.08
N PRO A 324 8.62 8.40 -7.78
CA PRO A 324 9.08 7.03 -7.63
C PRO A 324 9.40 6.70 -6.15
N PRO A 325 9.15 5.47 -5.66
CA PRO A 325 9.28 5.16 -4.24
C PRO A 325 10.71 5.34 -3.72
N MET A 326 10.89 6.33 -2.86
CA MET A 326 12.16 6.67 -2.21
C MET A 326 11.98 6.94 -0.71
N GLU A 327 13.07 6.82 0.04
CA GLU A 327 13.05 7.04 1.50
C GLU A 327 12.87 8.52 1.83
N GLN A 328 12.29 8.81 3.00
CA GLN A 328 12.12 10.17 3.55
C GLN A 328 11.28 11.12 2.69
N THR A 329 10.34 10.58 1.92
CA THR A 329 9.40 11.36 1.10
C THR A 329 7.98 10.84 1.29
N ASN A 330 7.02 11.76 1.24
CA ASN A 330 5.61 11.44 1.04
C ASN A 330 5.40 10.82 -0.36
N LEU A 331 4.67 9.70 -0.46
CA LEU A 331 4.37 8.99 -1.70
C LEU A 331 2.89 9.15 -2.08
N TYR A 332 2.30 8.15 -2.76
CA TYR A 332 1.01 8.25 -3.43
C TYR A 332 -0.17 8.32 -2.46
N GLY A 333 -0.19 7.47 -1.43
CA GLY A 333 -1.27 7.39 -0.45
C GLY A 333 -1.05 8.17 0.85
N VAL A 334 -2.15 8.45 1.56
CA VAL A 334 -2.18 9.10 2.88
C VAL A 334 -3.03 8.29 3.85
N HIS A 335 -2.39 7.67 4.83
CA HIS A 335 -3.01 6.77 5.82
C HIS A 335 -2.58 7.18 7.24
N PRO A 336 -3.30 8.12 7.89
CA PRO A 336 -3.03 8.59 9.25
C PRO A 336 -3.50 7.60 10.32
N PHE A 337 -3.12 6.32 10.15
CA PHE A 337 -3.39 5.22 11.07
C PHE A 337 -2.06 4.60 11.52
N TYR A 338 -1.95 4.30 12.81
CA TYR A 338 -0.87 3.45 13.33
C TYR A 338 -1.39 2.32 14.20
N LEU A 339 -0.62 1.23 14.21
CA LEU A 339 -0.72 0.14 15.17
C LEU A 339 0.51 0.17 16.06
N ALA A 340 0.33 0.05 17.37
CA ALA A 340 1.41 -0.02 18.33
C ALA A 340 1.31 -1.29 19.18
N MET A 341 2.41 -2.05 19.23
CA MET A 341 2.50 -3.21 20.13
C MET A 341 2.74 -2.75 21.56
N GLU A 342 2.24 -3.51 22.52
CA GLU A 342 2.38 -3.27 23.95
C GLU A 342 3.18 -4.43 24.59
N ALA A 343 3.57 -4.24 25.85
CA ALA A 343 4.20 -5.30 26.62
C ALA A 343 3.25 -6.51 26.75
N GLY A 344 3.77 -7.71 26.51
CA GLY A 344 3.00 -8.96 26.64
C GLY A 344 2.23 -9.38 25.37
N GLY A 345 2.41 -8.66 24.25
CA GLY A 345 1.81 -9.04 22.97
C GLY A 345 0.41 -8.47 22.72
N THR A 346 -0.10 -7.63 23.62
CA THR A 346 -1.27 -6.82 23.29
C THR A 346 -0.89 -5.69 22.33
N ALA A 347 -1.88 -5.07 21.70
CA ALA A 347 -1.71 -3.97 20.76
C ALA A 347 -2.90 -3.02 20.82
N HIS A 348 -2.68 -1.78 20.40
CA HIS A 348 -3.74 -0.83 20.12
C HIS A 348 -3.50 -0.13 18.79
N GLY A 349 -4.55 0.44 18.22
CA GLY A 349 -4.51 1.27 17.04
C GLY A 349 -4.97 2.69 17.32
N PHE A 350 -4.53 3.62 16.48
CA PHE A 350 -4.96 5.01 16.51
C PHE A 350 -5.17 5.49 15.08
N PHE A 351 -6.30 6.12 14.80
CA PHE A 351 -6.62 6.68 13.50
C PHE A 351 -7.04 8.14 13.64
N LEU A 352 -6.35 9.06 12.96
CA LEU A 352 -6.75 10.46 12.85
C LEU A 352 -7.50 10.68 11.53
N LEU A 353 -8.81 10.92 11.59
CA LEU A 353 -9.64 11.23 10.43
C LEU A 353 -9.43 12.69 9.99
N ASN A 354 -8.34 12.92 9.28
CA ASN A 354 -7.95 14.22 8.73
C ASN A 354 -7.20 14.01 7.40
N SER A 355 -7.55 14.75 6.35
CA SER A 355 -6.97 14.59 5.00
C SER A 355 -6.06 15.73 4.57
N ASN A 356 -5.93 16.77 5.40
CA ASN A 356 -5.01 17.87 5.14
C ASN A 356 -3.57 17.39 5.18
N ALA A 357 -2.67 18.14 4.53
CA ALA A 357 -1.24 17.82 4.60
C ALA A 357 -0.78 17.83 6.06
N MET A 358 -0.01 16.81 6.44
CA MET A 358 0.43 16.67 7.83
C MET A 358 1.83 16.07 7.96
N ASP A 359 2.48 16.36 9.08
CA ASP A 359 3.66 15.65 9.57
C ASP A 359 3.29 14.82 10.80
N VAL A 360 3.84 13.61 10.87
CA VAL A 360 3.81 12.74 12.05
C VAL A 360 5.24 12.54 12.52
N VAL A 361 5.55 13.07 13.70
CA VAL A 361 6.91 13.04 14.26
C VAL A 361 6.99 11.96 15.33
N LEU A 362 7.87 10.98 15.13
CA LEU A 362 8.21 9.92 16.09
C LEU A 362 9.50 10.29 16.81
N GLN A 363 9.49 10.22 18.14
CA GLN A 363 10.65 10.55 18.98
C GLN A 363 10.90 9.45 20.03
N PRO A 364 12.12 9.30 20.57
CA PRO A 364 12.53 8.11 21.32
C PRO A 364 12.02 8.06 22.77
N ALA A 365 11.20 9.03 23.21
CA ALA A 365 10.62 9.10 24.54
C ALA A 365 9.93 7.81 25.05
N PRO A 366 9.35 6.91 24.23
CA PRO A 366 8.77 7.03 22.88
C PRO A 366 7.51 7.91 22.86
N ALA A 367 7.41 8.82 21.90
CA ALA A 367 6.25 9.69 21.74
C ALA A 367 5.99 10.00 20.26
N LEU A 368 4.79 10.47 19.98
CA LEU A 368 4.32 10.85 18.65
C LEU A 368 3.72 12.25 18.69
N THR A 369 3.98 13.07 17.67
CA THR A 369 3.35 14.38 17.48
C THR A 369 2.67 14.45 16.12
N TRP A 370 1.38 14.77 16.10
CA TRP A 370 0.64 15.09 14.88
C TRP A 370 0.71 16.59 14.62
N ARG A 371 0.99 17.00 13.37
CA ARG A 371 0.95 18.39 12.91
C ARG A 371 0.20 18.46 11.58
N THR A 372 -1.05 18.89 11.60
CA THR A 372 -1.88 19.04 10.40
C THR A 372 -2.19 20.51 10.14
N ILE A 373 -2.35 20.87 8.87
CA ILE A 373 -2.56 22.27 8.44
C ILE A 373 -4.04 22.65 8.29
N GLY A 374 -4.97 21.80 8.71
CA GLY A 374 -6.39 22.13 8.57
C GLY A 374 -7.31 21.09 9.19
N GLY A 375 -8.61 21.27 8.93
CA GLY A 375 -9.67 20.37 9.38
C GLY A 375 -9.90 20.46 10.90
N ILE A 376 -10.24 19.32 11.50
CA ILE A 376 -10.45 19.14 12.95
C ILE A 376 -9.56 18.02 13.48
N LEU A 377 -9.52 17.85 14.81
CA LEU A 377 -8.96 16.65 15.43
C LEU A 377 -10.09 15.66 15.69
N ASP A 378 -10.29 14.72 14.78
CA ASP A 378 -11.26 13.63 14.87
C ASP A 378 -10.47 12.31 14.88
N PHE A 379 -10.46 11.58 15.99
CA PHE A 379 -9.65 10.37 16.10
C PHE A 379 -10.30 9.23 16.85
N TYR A 380 -9.89 8.02 16.47
CA TYR A 380 -10.32 6.77 17.06
C TYR A 380 -9.16 6.07 17.75
N VAL A 381 -9.44 5.40 18.86
CA VAL A 381 -8.51 4.48 19.54
C VAL A 381 -9.14 3.10 19.56
N PHE A 382 -8.39 2.11 19.05
CA PHE A 382 -8.80 0.71 18.91
C PHE A 382 -8.02 -0.16 19.89
N LEU A 383 -8.69 -0.94 20.72
CA LEU A 383 -8.06 -1.62 21.86
C LEU A 383 -7.50 -3.01 21.55
N GLY A 384 -7.74 -3.61 20.39
CA GLY A 384 -7.28 -4.97 20.11
C GLY A 384 -8.10 -6.03 20.88
N PRO A 385 -7.49 -6.99 21.59
CA PRO A 385 -6.18 -6.87 22.22
C PRO A 385 -5.01 -7.36 21.37
N ASP A 386 -5.19 -8.23 20.40
CA ASP A 386 -4.12 -8.66 19.49
C ASP A 386 -4.06 -7.74 18.25
N PRO A 387 -2.92 -7.68 17.54
CA PRO A 387 -2.77 -6.84 16.34
C PRO A 387 -3.76 -7.14 15.21
N GLY A 388 -4.28 -8.37 15.09
CA GLY A 388 -5.35 -8.72 14.15
C GLY A 388 -6.64 -7.98 14.50
N SER A 389 -7.10 -8.12 15.74
CA SER A 389 -8.28 -7.42 16.27
C SER A 389 -8.19 -5.89 16.12
N VAL A 390 -7.00 -5.30 16.23
CA VAL A 390 -6.80 -3.86 16.00
C VAL A 390 -7.15 -3.47 14.56
N VAL A 391 -6.69 -4.24 13.57
CA VAL A 391 -6.99 -4.00 12.15
C VAL A 391 -8.48 -4.20 11.88
N GLU A 392 -9.10 -5.23 12.45
CA GLU A 392 -10.54 -5.48 12.32
C GLU A 392 -11.36 -4.27 12.83
N GLN A 393 -11.02 -3.75 14.00
CA GLN A 393 -11.67 -2.58 14.59
C GLN A 393 -11.48 -1.30 13.77
N TYR A 394 -10.33 -1.15 13.12
CA TYR A 394 -10.05 -0.05 12.21
C TYR A 394 -10.90 -0.14 10.94
N VAL A 395 -10.94 -1.30 10.28
CA VAL A 395 -11.73 -1.47 9.05
C VAL A 395 -13.24 -1.51 9.31
N ASP A 396 -13.67 -1.79 10.54
CA ASP A 396 -15.06 -1.55 10.95
C ASP A 396 -15.46 -0.07 10.88
N VAL A 397 -14.51 0.86 11.02
CA VAL A 397 -14.75 2.32 10.87
C VAL A 397 -14.64 2.75 9.41
N ILE A 398 -13.59 2.33 8.72
CA ILE A 398 -13.31 2.82 7.35
C ILE A 398 -13.99 1.99 6.26
N GLY A 399 -14.63 0.89 6.61
CA GLY A 399 -15.22 -0.08 5.70
C GLY A 399 -14.30 -1.26 5.41
N ARG A 400 -14.89 -2.46 5.43
CA ARG A 400 -14.17 -3.71 5.15
C ARG A 400 -13.80 -3.81 3.67
N PRO A 401 -12.66 -4.44 3.33
CA PRO A 401 -12.24 -4.63 1.95
C PRO A 401 -13.33 -5.27 1.08
N ALA A 402 -13.45 -4.84 -0.18
CA ALA A 402 -14.33 -5.49 -1.14
C ALA A 402 -13.80 -6.88 -1.49
N MET A 403 -14.70 -7.83 -1.68
CA MET A 403 -14.35 -9.15 -2.20
C MET A 403 -13.85 -9.02 -3.64
N PRO A 404 -12.65 -9.50 -3.99
CA PRO A 404 -12.16 -9.45 -5.37
C PRO A 404 -12.93 -10.42 -6.26
N ILE A 405 -12.90 -10.14 -7.57
CA ILE A 405 -13.29 -11.08 -8.63
C ILE A 405 -12.18 -12.14 -8.79
N TYR A 406 -12.50 -13.40 -9.13
CA TYR A 406 -11.52 -14.52 -9.16
C TYR A 406 -10.25 -14.18 -9.95
N TRP A 407 -10.41 -13.72 -11.19
CA TRP A 407 -9.31 -13.46 -12.09
C TRP A 407 -8.37 -12.34 -11.60
N ALA A 408 -8.82 -11.47 -10.67
CA ALA A 408 -7.98 -10.46 -10.03
C ALA A 408 -6.82 -11.06 -9.20
N LEU A 409 -6.95 -12.33 -8.84
CA LEU A 409 -5.91 -13.07 -8.11
C LEU A 409 -4.99 -13.85 -9.03
N GLY A 410 -5.21 -13.81 -10.35
CA GLY A 410 -4.35 -14.44 -11.35
C GLY A 410 -3.04 -13.68 -11.55
N TYR A 411 -2.29 -14.07 -12.59
CA TYR A 411 -1.11 -13.34 -13.05
C TYR A 411 -1.51 -12.30 -14.09
N HIS A 412 -1.05 -11.06 -13.87
CA HIS A 412 -1.29 -9.91 -14.73
C HIS A 412 0.01 -9.51 -15.44
N LEU A 413 -0.05 -9.21 -16.74
CA LEU A 413 1.09 -8.69 -17.50
C LEU A 413 0.80 -7.34 -18.12
N CYS A 414 1.73 -6.41 -17.95
CA CYS A 414 1.66 -5.06 -18.49
C CYS A 414 3.05 -4.58 -18.91
N ARG A 415 3.10 -3.52 -19.72
CA ARG A 415 4.23 -2.59 -19.81
C ARG A 415 3.76 -1.27 -20.40
N TRP A 416 4.49 -0.22 -20.12
CA TRP A 416 4.51 0.97 -20.96
C TRP A 416 5.31 0.69 -22.23
N GLY A 417 4.67 0.82 -23.39
CA GLY A 417 5.33 0.74 -24.70
C GLY A 417 5.32 -0.65 -25.33
N TYR A 418 4.18 -1.32 -25.36
CA TYR A 418 3.94 -2.38 -26.35
C TYR A 418 3.84 -1.79 -27.77
N ASN A 419 3.42 -0.53 -27.89
CA ASN A 419 3.35 0.30 -29.08
C ASN A 419 2.29 -0.10 -30.12
N SER A 420 1.77 -1.33 -30.11
CA SER A 420 0.65 -1.74 -30.94
C SER A 420 -0.16 -2.89 -30.34
N SER A 421 -1.41 -3.04 -30.78
CA SER A 421 -2.25 -4.20 -30.44
C SER A 421 -1.62 -5.52 -30.93
N ASP A 422 -1.03 -5.53 -32.12
CA ASP A 422 -0.35 -6.71 -32.67
C ASP A 422 0.86 -7.13 -31.80
N SER A 423 1.69 -6.17 -31.37
CA SER A 423 2.84 -6.47 -30.51
C SER A 423 2.39 -7.00 -29.14
N THR A 424 1.32 -6.43 -28.59
CA THR A 424 0.68 -6.94 -27.36
C THR A 424 0.20 -8.37 -27.58
N TRP A 425 -0.45 -8.64 -28.71
CA TRP A 425 -1.00 -9.95 -29.05
C TRP A 425 0.08 -11.03 -29.20
N GLU A 426 1.22 -10.71 -29.80
CA GLU A 426 2.34 -11.66 -29.92
C GLU A 426 2.92 -12.05 -28.56
N VAL A 427 2.99 -11.12 -27.60
CA VAL A 427 3.38 -11.45 -26.22
C VAL A 427 2.38 -12.41 -25.58
N VAL A 428 1.08 -12.15 -25.72
CA VAL A 428 0.01 -13.06 -25.23
C VAL A 428 0.14 -14.46 -25.84
N LYS A 429 0.34 -14.56 -27.17
CA LYS A 429 0.55 -15.84 -27.85
C LYS A 429 1.80 -16.55 -27.34
N SER A 430 2.89 -15.82 -27.11
CA SER A 430 4.13 -16.37 -26.55
C SER A 430 3.89 -16.99 -25.17
N LEU A 431 3.20 -16.30 -24.26
CA LEU A 431 2.86 -16.83 -22.94
C LEU A 431 2.07 -18.14 -23.04
N ARG A 432 1.03 -18.16 -23.89
CA ARG A 432 0.22 -19.36 -24.14
C ARG A 432 1.08 -20.51 -24.70
N ASN A 433 1.97 -20.23 -25.65
CA ASN A 433 2.84 -21.23 -26.28
C ASN A 433 3.84 -21.85 -25.30
N TYR A 434 4.36 -21.08 -24.34
CA TYR A 434 5.24 -21.58 -23.27
C TYR A 434 4.47 -22.15 -22.06
N GLY A 435 3.13 -22.04 -22.08
CA GLY A 435 2.27 -22.49 -21.00
C GLY A 435 2.48 -21.70 -19.70
N ILE A 436 2.74 -20.40 -19.80
CA ILE A 436 2.84 -19.49 -18.66
C ILE A 436 1.41 -19.11 -18.22
N PRO A 437 1.03 -19.31 -16.94
CA PRO A 437 -0.27 -18.85 -16.45
C PRO A 437 -0.41 -17.33 -16.58
N HIS A 438 -1.55 -16.88 -17.09
CA HIS A 438 -1.83 -15.47 -17.36
C HIS A 438 -3.34 -15.24 -17.48
N ASP A 439 -3.92 -14.51 -16.53
CA ASP A 439 -5.36 -14.21 -16.53
C ASP A 439 -5.69 -12.87 -17.19
N THR A 440 -4.79 -11.88 -17.11
CA THR A 440 -5.15 -10.50 -17.49
C THR A 440 -4.03 -9.79 -18.24
N GLN A 441 -4.31 -9.43 -19.49
CA GLN A 441 -3.47 -8.53 -20.28
C GLN A 441 -3.83 -7.07 -20.00
N TRP A 442 -2.82 -6.21 -19.98
CA TRP A 442 -2.98 -4.77 -19.76
C TRP A 442 -2.33 -3.99 -20.89
N ASN A 443 -2.85 -2.80 -21.18
CA ASN A 443 -2.10 -1.77 -21.91
C ASN A 443 -2.05 -0.48 -21.09
N ASP A 444 -0.88 0.15 -21.12
CA ASP A 444 -0.60 1.48 -20.59
C ASP A 444 -1.10 2.56 -21.56
N ILE A 445 -0.77 3.83 -21.36
CA ILE A 445 -1.21 4.97 -22.20
C ILE A 445 -0.91 4.82 -23.70
N ASP A 446 -0.05 3.88 -24.12
CA ASP A 446 0.30 3.67 -25.52
C ASP A 446 -0.89 3.20 -26.38
N TYR A 447 -1.95 2.62 -25.77
CA TYR A 447 -3.15 2.27 -26.54
C TYR A 447 -3.95 3.50 -27.00
N MET A 448 -3.81 4.65 -26.31
CA MET A 448 -4.66 5.83 -26.50
C MET A 448 -4.25 6.66 -27.73
N ASP A 449 -5.21 7.30 -28.40
CA ASP A 449 -4.90 8.29 -29.44
C ASP A 449 -4.30 9.54 -28.77
N GLN A 450 -3.00 9.77 -28.97
CA GLN A 450 -2.26 10.90 -28.39
C GLN A 450 -2.44 11.02 -26.87
N PHE A 451 -2.45 9.89 -26.16
CA PHE A 451 -2.58 9.82 -24.68
C PHE A 451 -3.90 10.41 -24.14
N LYS A 452 -4.96 10.45 -24.95
CA LYS A 452 -6.29 10.92 -24.52
C LYS A 452 -7.13 9.77 -23.99
N ASP A 453 -7.64 9.90 -22.77
CA ASP A 453 -8.61 8.94 -22.23
C ASP A 453 -9.82 8.74 -23.14
N PHE A 454 -10.39 7.54 -23.07
CA PHE A 454 -11.58 7.13 -23.83
C PHE A 454 -11.39 7.11 -25.36
N THR A 455 -10.15 6.95 -25.80
CA THR A 455 -9.77 6.76 -27.20
C THR A 455 -8.83 5.58 -27.34
N PHE A 456 -8.66 5.06 -28.55
CA PHE A 456 -7.51 4.21 -28.89
C PHE A 456 -6.90 4.70 -30.20
N ASP A 457 -5.59 4.51 -30.38
CA ASP A 457 -4.86 4.94 -31.57
C ASP A 457 -5.41 4.21 -32.80
N PRO A 458 -5.92 4.92 -33.82
CA PRO A 458 -6.59 4.31 -34.97
C PRO A 458 -5.64 3.67 -35.98
N THR A 459 -4.32 3.71 -35.75
CA THR A 459 -3.29 3.16 -36.62
C THR A 459 -2.58 1.97 -35.97
N ASN A 460 -2.10 2.14 -34.74
CA ASN A 460 -1.32 1.11 -34.06
C ASN A 460 -2.17 0.20 -33.17
N PHE A 461 -3.38 0.62 -32.81
CA PHE A 461 -4.31 -0.13 -31.95
C PHE A 461 -5.66 -0.35 -32.63
N ASP A 462 -5.71 -0.34 -33.97
CA ASP A 462 -6.94 -0.58 -34.74
C ASP A 462 -7.50 -2.00 -34.51
N SER A 463 -6.63 -2.99 -34.29
CA SER A 463 -6.97 -4.38 -33.97
C SER A 463 -7.22 -4.63 -32.47
N LEU A 464 -7.20 -3.60 -31.62
CA LEU A 464 -7.42 -3.74 -30.18
C LEU A 464 -8.75 -4.45 -29.82
N PRO A 465 -9.91 -4.13 -30.43
CA PRO A 465 -11.16 -4.86 -30.16
C PRO A 465 -11.09 -6.35 -30.55
N ASP A 466 -10.29 -6.72 -31.54
CA ASP A 466 -10.08 -8.12 -31.93
C ASP A 466 -9.19 -8.85 -30.91
N LEU A 467 -8.12 -8.18 -30.42
CA LEU A 467 -7.27 -8.69 -29.34
C LEU A 467 -8.09 -8.99 -28.08
N VAL A 468 -8.95 -8.07 -27.66
CA VAL A 468 -9.79 -8.26 -26.47
C VAL A 468 -10.75 -9.44 -26.64
N ARG A 469 -11.33 -9.59 -27.85
CA ARG A 469 -12.18 -10.75 -28.16
C ARG A 469 -11.43 -12.07 -28.08
N ASP A 470 -10.17 -12.10 -28.52
CA ASP A 470 -9.31 -13.28 -28.42
C ASP A 470 -8.93 -13.60 -26.97
N LEU A 471 -8.66 -12.59 -26.14
CA LEU A 471 -8.46 -12.78 -24.70
C LEU A 471 -9.69 -13.44 -24.07
N HIS A 472 -10.88 -12.89 -24.29
CA HIS A 472 -12.13 -13.45 -23.77
C HIS A 472 -12.40 -14.88 -24.26
N ALA A 473 -12.10 -15.17 -25.53
CA ALA A 473 -12.25 -16.52 -26.10
C ALA A 473 -11.33 -17.57 -25.44
N HIS A 474 -10.25 -17.12 -24.78
CA HIS A 474 -9.29 -17.97 -24.06
C HIS A 474 -9.42 -17.88 -22.54
N ASN A 475 -10.57 -17.40 -22.02
CA ASN A 475 -10.82 -17.18 -20.59
C ASN A 475 -9.79 -16.25 -19.91
N GLN A 476 -9.30 -15.27 -20.66
CA GLN A 476 -8.46 -14.18 -20.17
C GLN A 476 -9.26 -12.87 -20.19
N THR A 477 -8.74 -11.87 -19.52
CA THR A 477 -9.37 -10.56 -19.30
C THR A 477 -8.45 -9.45 -19.76
N TYR A 478 -9.02 -8.25 -19.92
CA TYR A 478 -8.32 -7.07 -20.39
C TYR A 478 -8.54 -5.87 -19.47
N VAL A 479 -7.45 -5.22 -19.05
CA VAL A 479 -7.48 -4.02 -18.22
C VAL A 479 -6.82 -2.86 -18.96
N ILE A 480 -7.47 -1.70 -18.92
CA ILE A 480 -6.94 -0.46 -19.48
C ILE A 480 -6.46 0.47 -18.36
N MET A 481 -5.38 1.19 -18.62
CA MET A 481 -5.02 2.38 -17.86
C MET A 481 -5.94 3.55 -18.21
N LEU A 482 -6.30 4.38 -17.23
CA LEU A 482 -6.92 5.68 -17.41
C LEU A 482 -6.23 6.70 -16.51
N ASP A 483 -6.08 7.91 -17.02
CA ASP A 483 -5.69 9.07 -16.24
C ASP A 483 -6.95 9.86 -15.82
N PRO A 484 -6.90 10.64 -14.73
CA PRO A 484 -7.99 11.53 -14.39
C PRO A 484 -8.02 12.77 -15.28
N ALA A 485 -6.86 13.24 -15.77
CA ALA A 485 -6.71 14.56 -16.36
C ALA A 485 -7.08 14.58 -17.85
N ILE A 486 -8.11 15.34 -18.22
CA ILE A 486 -8.71 15.33 -19.55
C ILE A 486 -8.11 16.39 -20.45
N SER A 487 -7.62 16.00 -21.64
CA SER A 487 -7.05 16.92 -22.65
C SER A 487 -7.99 18.08 -22.99
N SER A 488 -7.46 19.31 -22.96
CA SER A 488 -8.25 20.54 -23.12
C SER A 488 -7.95 21.32 -24.41
N THR A 489 -7.14 20.78 -25.32
CA THR A 489 -6.62 21.51 -26.49
C THR A 489 -7.37 21.23 -27.78
N GLN A 490 -8.25 20.22 -27.78
CA GLN A 490 -8.89 19.77 -29.00
C GLN A 490 -9.98 20.73 -29.50
N PRO A 491 -10.20 20.84 -30.83
CA PRO A 491 -11.28 21.65 -31.37
C PRO A 491 -12.64 21.29 -30.75
N LYS A 492 -13.47 22.29 -30.47
CA LYS A 492 -14.81 22.08 -29.92
C LYS A 492 -15.61 21.08 -30.77
N GLY A 493 -16.17 20.06 -30.12
CA GLY A 493 -16.94 18.99 -30.77
C GLY A 493 -16.12 17.80 -31.26
N SER A 494 -14.79 17.81 -31.08
CA SER A 494 -13.91 16.72 -31.52
C SER A 494 -13.48 15.77 -30.40
N TYR A 495 -13.68 16.14 -29.13
CA TYR A 495 -13.29 15.31 -27.99
C TYR A 495 -14.38 15.33 -26.90
N TRP A 496 -15.28 14.35 -27.01
CA TRP A 496 -16.48 14.21 -26.17
C TRP A 496 -16.22 14.33 -24.66
N PRO A 497 -15.21 13.65 -24.07
CA PRO A 497 -14.95 13.74 -22.63
C PRO A 497 -14.79 15.17 -22.14
N PHE A 498 -14.01 15.99 -22.87
CA PHE A 498 -13.80 17.39 -22.53
C PHE A 498 -15.03 18.26 -22.82
N ASP A 499 -15.63 18.13 -24.01
CA ASP A 499 -16.77 18.94 -24.42
C ASP A 499 -17.99 18.75 -23.48
N GLU A 500 -18.32 17.50 -23.16
CA GLU A 500 -19.42 17.18 -22.25
C GLU A 500 -19.05 17.50 -20.80
N GLY A 501 -17.78 17.34 -20.41
CA GLY A 501 -17.28 17.74 -19.09
C GLY A 501 -17.41 19.26 -18.85
N LEU A 502 -17.04 20.08 -19.83
CA LEU A 502 -17.23 21.53 -19.79
C LEU A 502 -18.71 21.90 -19.68
N LYS A 503 -19.57 21.25 -20.46
CA LYS A 503 -21.02 21.51 -20.47
C LYS A 503 -21.69 21.16 -19.14
N ARG A 504 -21.28 20.07 -18.50
CA ARG A 504 -21.77 19.64 -17.18
C ARG A 504 -21.08 20.36 -16.02
N GLY A 505 -19.95 21.02 -16.27
CA GLY A 505 -19.18 21.76 -15.26
C GLY A 505 -18.42 20.86 -14.29
N VAL A 506 -17.90 19.72 -14.77
CA VAL A 506 -17.27 18.67 -13.93
C VAL A 506 -15.83 18.96 -13.51
N PHE A 507 -15.19 19.99 -14.07
CA PHE A 507 -13.78 20.27 -13.79
C PHE A 507 -13.60 21.18 -12.57
N MET A 508 -12.51 20.95 -11.82
CA MET A 508 -12.05 21.83 -10.75
C MET A 508 -11.87 23.26 -11.27
N LYS A 509 -12.21 24.26 -10.43
CA LYS A 509 -12.24 25.67 -10.85
C LYS A 509 -11.18 26.51 -10.17
N ASP A 510 -10.46 27.32 -10.96
CA ASP A 510 -9.52 28.31 -10.48
C ASP A 510 -10.21 29.47 -9.72
N ALA A 511 -9.40 30.44 -9.26
CA ALA A 511 -9.89 31.58 -8.50
C ALA A 511 -10.84 32.48 -9.31
N GLU A 512 -10.78 32.43 -10.64
CA GLU A 512 -11.65 33.14 -11.57
C GLU A 512 -12.92 32.35 -11.93
N GLY A 513 -13.10 31.14 -11.38
CA GLY A 513 -14.24 30.27 -11.62
C GLY A 513 -14.18 29.51 -12.96
N LYS A 514 -13.03 29.49 -13.63
CA LYS A 514 -12.79 28.76 -14.88
C LYS A 514 -12.17 27.40 -14.60
N PRO A 515 -12.30 26.41 -15.51
CA PRO A 515 -11.58 25.14 -15.37
C PRO A 515 -10.08 25.37 -15.19
N LEU A 516 -9.51 24.80 -14.12
CA LEU A 516 -8.07 24.81 -13.90
C LEU A 516 -7.40 23.97 -15.00
N ILE A 517 -6.41 24.56 -15.67
CA ILE A 517 -5.61 23.88 -16.70
C ILE A 517 -4.20 23.60 -16.17
N GLY A 518 -3.82 22.32 -16.11
CA GLY A 518 -2.46 21.87 -15.85
C GLY A 518 -1.86 21.19 -17.08
N LYS A 519 -0.95 20.22 -16.86
CA LYS A 519 -0.29 19.47 -17.91
C LYS A 519 0.00 18.04 -17.48
N VAL A 520 -0.43 17.06 -18.27
CA VAL A 520 -0.08 15.64 -18.11
C VAL A 520 0.27 15.06 -19.50
N TRP A 521 0.09 13.76 -19.72
CA TRP A 521 0.50 13.03 -20.93
C TRP A 521 -0.05 13.63 -22.24
N PRO A 522 -1.35 13.96 -22.36
CA PRO A 522 -1.89 14.54 -23.61
C PRO A 522 -1.61 16.05 -23.76
N GLY A 523 -0.71 16.62 -22.96
CA GLY A 523 -0.41 18.06 -22.95
C GLY A 523 -1.28 18.80 -21.94
N GLN A 524 -1.90 19.92 -22.34
CA GLN A 524 -2.73 20.71 -21.42
C GLN A 524 -4.02 19.96 -21.07
N THR A 525 -4.35 19.92 -19.78
CA THR A 525 -5.44 19.10 -19.25
C THR A 525 -6.26 19.86 -18.21
N ALA A 526 -7.56 19.59 -18.19
CA ALA A 526 -8.45 19.95 -17.09
C ALA A 526 -8.64 18.76 -16.14
N PHE A 527 -8.83 19.01 -14.86
CA PHE A 527 -8.93 17.97 -13.84
C PHE A 527 -10.39 17.82 -13.35
N PRO A 528 -11.01 16.64 -13.49
CA PRO A 528 -12.34 16.38 -12.96
C PRO A 528 -12.41 16.55 -11.44
N ASP A 529 -13.56 16.98 -10.96
CA ASP A 529 -13.88 17.08 -9.55
C ASP A 529 -14.72 15.88 -9.12
N PHE A 530 -14.05 14.81 -8.66
CA PHE A 530 -14.71 13.60 -8.18
C PHE A 530 -15.45 13.78 -6.84
N SER A 531 -15.43 14.98 -6.24
CA SER A 531 -16.27 15.29 -5.08
C SER A 531 -17.72 15.60 -5.45
N ASP A 532 -18.04 15.75 -6.74
CA ASP A 532 -19.39 15.98 -7.27
C ASP A 532 -19.96 14.71 -7.94
N GLU A 533 -21.18 14.30 -7.55
CA GLU A 533 -21.92 13.19 -8.16
C GLU A 533 -22.19 13.41 -9.66
N VAL A 534 -22.25 14.67 -10.13
CA VAL A 534 -22.36 14.97 -11.56
C VAL A 534 -21.14 14.47 -12.33
N THR A 535 -19.96 14.55 -11.72
CA THR A 535 -18.71 14.02 -12.28
C THR A 535 -18.75 12.49 -12.33
N HIS A 536 -19.35 11.82 -11.35
CA HIS A 536 -19.49 10.36 -11.34
C HIS A 536 -20.35 9.87 -12.51
N GLU A 537 -21.47 10.55 -12.81
CA GLU A 537 -22.30 10.22 -13.97
C GLU A 537 -21.61 10.54 -15.30
N TRP A 538 -20.83 11.62 -15.39
CA TRP A 538 -20.00 11.91 -16.56
C TRP A 538 -18.92 10.83 -16.75
N TRP A 539 -18.27 10.39 -15.69
CA TRP A 539 -17.26 9.33 -15.74
C TRP A 539 -17.87 8.00 -16.22
N PHE A 540 -19.02 7.61 -15.66
CA PHE A 540 -19.79 6.45 -16.13
C PHE A 540 -20.15 6.55 -17.61
N ASP A 541 -20.62 7.70 -18.09
CA ASP A 541 -20.99 7.89 -19.49
C ASP A 541 -19.81 7.70 -20.44
N ASN A 542 -18.63 8.20 -20.06
CA ASN A 542 -17.41 8.02 -20.86
C ASN A 542 -16.95 6.56 -20.86
N LEU A 543 -16.90 5.92 -19.70
CA LEU A 543 -16.55 4.50 -19.57
C LEU A 543 -17.49 3.61 -20.36
N ARG A 544 -18.81 3.80 -20.24
CA ARG A 544 -19.81 3.04 -20.99
C ARG A 544 -19.61 3.18 -22.50
N LYS A 545 -19.43 4.41 -23.00
CA LYS A 545 -19.19 4.69 -24.42
C LYS A 545 -17.90 4.06 -24.93
N PHE A 546 -16.86 4.01 -24.11
CA PHE A 546 -15.61 3.38 -24.49
C PHE A 546 -15.71 1.85 -24.45
N HIS A 547 -16.42 1.30 -23.45
CA HIS A 547 -16.67 -0.12 -23.32
C HIS A 547 -17.45 -0.70 -24.52
N GLU A 548 -18.36 0.08 -25.13
CA GLU A 548 -19.04 -0.30 -26.38
C GLU A 548 -18.07 -0.53 -27.56
N LYS A 549 -16.87 0.05 -27.52
CA LYS A 549 -15.84 -0.11 -28.55
C LYS A 549 -14.80 -1.15 -28.18
N VAL A 550 -14.37 -1.13 -26.92
CA VAL A 550 -13.32 -2.01 -26.36
C VAL A 550 -13.88 -2.58 -25.06
N PRO A 551 -14.34 -3.85 -25.04
CA PRO A 551 -15.01 -4.41 -23.86
C PRO A 551 -13.99 -4.81 -22.78
N PHE A 552 -13.42 -3.83 -22.09
CA PHE A 552 -12.48 -4.03 -20.98
C PHE A 552 -13.19 -4.58 -19.73
N ASP A 553 -12.47 -5.36 -18.93
CA ASP A 553 -12.99 -6.07 -17.75
C ASP A 553 -12.68 -5.36 -16.43
N GLY A 554 -11.73 -4.42 -16.44
CA GLY A 554 -11.33 -3.66 -15.27
C GLY A 554 -10.53 -2.42 -15.61
N LEU A 555 -10.25 -1.61 -14.59
CA LEU A 555 -9.60 -0.32 -14.73
C LEU A 555 -8.36 -0.22 -13.86
N TRP A 556 -7.32 0.35 -14.45
CA TRP A 556 -6.16 0.88 -13.75
C TRP A 556 -6.27 2.41 -13.77
N ILE A 557 -6.49 3.03 -12.62
CA ILE A 557 -6.56 4.49 -12.51
C ILE A 557 -5.22 5.00 -11.95
N ASP A 558 -4.51 5.77 -12.75
CA ASP A 558 -3.17 6.27 -12.44
C ASP A 558 -3.15 7.80 -12.35
N MET A 559 -2.02 8.39 -11.93
CA MET A 559 -1.81 9.84 -11.93
C MET A 559 -2.79 10.62 -11.06
N ASN A 560 -3.39 9.95 -10.06
CA ASN A 560 -4.55 10.41 -9.33
C ASN A 560 -4.27 10.89 -7.90
N GLU A 561 -3.06 11.38 -7.66
CA GLU A 561 -2.76 12.15 -6.44
C GLU A 561 -3.56 13.46 -6.27
N PRO A 562 -3.87 14.28 -7.30
CA PRO A 562 -3.61 14.18 -8.76
C PRO A 562 -2.24 14.73 -9.17
N SER A 563 -1.56 14.01 -10.07
CA SER A 563 -0.27 14.43 -10.62
C SER A 563 -0.41 15.56 -11.64
N ASN A 564 0.57 16.46 -11.65
CA ASN A 564 0.67 17.54 -12.62
C ASN A 564 2.14 17.77 -13.00
N PHE A 565 2.44 17.88 -14.29
CA PHE A 565 3.81 18.11 -14.79
C PHE A 565 4.27 19.55 -14.65
N VAL A 566 3.36 20.45 -14.26
CA VAL A 566 3.66 21.82 -13.82
C VAL A 566 3.20 21.98 -12.37
N ASP A 567 3.89 22.83 -11.61
CA ASP A 567 3.48 23.11 -10.23
C ASP A 567 2.26 24.03 -10.22
N GLY A 568 1.11 23.50 -9.80
CA GLY A 568 -0.14 24.23 -9.71
C GLY A 568 -0.96 24.24 -10.99
N SER A 569 -0.68 25.17 -11.90
CA SER A 569 -1.42 25.31 -13.16
C SER A 569 -0.55 25.93 -14.25
N MET A 570 -1.04 25.94 -15.49
CA MET A 570 -0.39 26.63 -16.61
C MET A 570 -0.24 28.15 -16.37
N ASN A 571 -1.00 28.74 -15.45
CA ASN A 571 -0.95 30.15 -15.06
C ASN A 571 -0.32 30.38 -13.68
N GLY A 572 0.26 29.33 -13.06
CA GLY A 572 0.70 29.35 -11.67
C GLY A 572 -0.47 29.30 -10.67
N CYS A 573 -0.22 29.69 -9.42
CA CYS A 573 -1.23 29.75 -8.36
C CYS A 573 -1.34 31.16 -7.78
N PRO A 574 -2.52 31.55 -7.27
CA PRO A 574 -2.67 32.82 -6.57
C PRO A 574 -1.78 32.88 -5.31
N THR A 575 -1.43 34.10 -4.86
CA THR A 575 -0.74 34.25 -3.57
C THR A 575 -1.77 34.43 -2.46
N ASN A 576 -2.01 33.36 -1.69
CA ASN A 576 -2.88 33.38 -0.51
C ASN A 576 -2.37 32.39 0.56
N SER A 577 -3.08 32.30 1.69
CA SER A 577 -2.69 31.45 2.82
C SER A 577 -2.92 29.96 2.60
N LEU A 578 -3.72 29.54 1.61
CA LEU A 578 -3.85 28.12 1.24
C LEU A 578 -2.65 27.65 0.43
N GLU A 579 -2.13 28.49 -0.46
CA GLU A 579 -0.93 28.19 -1.25
C GLU A 579 0.37 28.34 -0.45
N ASN A 580 0.36 29.21 0.56
CA ASN A 580 1.49 29.51 1.44
C ASN A 580 1.01 29.52 2.91
N PRO A 581 0.71 28.34 3.48
CA PRO A 581 0.25 28.24 4.86
C PRO A 581 1.34 28.65 5.85
N PRO A 582 0.97 29.04 7.08
CA PRO A 582 1.92 29.43 8.12
C PRO A 582 2.86 28.29 8.55
N TYR A 583 2.43 27.04 8.36
CA TYR A 583 3.25 25.83 8.49
C TYR A 583 3.09 25.01 7.22
N THR A 584 4.21 24.59 6.62
CA THR A 584 4.21 23.64 5.51
C THR A 584 4.86 22.35 5.99
N PRO A 585 4.13 21.22 6.00
CA PRO A 585 4.71 19.91 6.27
C PRO A 585 5.88 19.59 5.35
N GLY A 586 6.59 18.52 5.64
CA GLY A 586 7.80 18.09 4.95
C GLY A 586 7.73 17.70 3.47
N VAL A 587 6.73 18.19 2.73
CA VAL A 587 6.40 17.73 1.39
C VAL A 587 7.59 17.90 0.43
N LEU A 588 7.80 16.92 -0.44
CA LEU A 588 8.84 17.00 -1.45
C LEU A 588 8.67 18.26 -2.32
N GLY A 589 9.74 19.03 -2.52
CA GLY A 589 9.70 20.31 -3.22
C GLY A 589 9.31 21.52 -2.36
N GLY A 590 8.85 21.33 -1.11
CA GLY A 590 8.63 22.40 -0.14
C GLY A 590 7.38 23.25 -0.34
N PHE A 591 6.55 22.94 -1.33
CA PHE A 591 5.28 23.62 -1.61
C PHE A 591 4.17 22.58 -1.82
N LEU A 592 2.95 22.87 -1.34
CA LEU A 592 1.80 21.96 -1.49
C LEU A 592 1.45 21.68 -2.96
N ARG A 593 1.61 22.70 -3.82
CA ARG A 593 1.36 22.63 -5.27
C ARG A 593 2.43 21.86 -6.07
N SER A 594 3.51 21.41 -5.44
CA SER A 594 4.59 20.75 -6.17
C SER A 594 4.11 19.42 -6.75
N LYS A 595 4.24 19.23 -8.08
CA LYS A 595 3.74 18.05 -8.81
C LYS A 595 2.23 17.79 -8.69
N THR A 596 1.45 18.80 -8.35
CA THR A 596 -0.02 18.69 -8.27
C THR A 596 -0.67 20.03 -8.63
N VAL A 597 -1.97 20.18 -8.41
CA VAL A 597 -2.73 21.40 -8.69
C VAL A 597 -2.63 22.43 -7.56
N CYS A 598 -3.10 23.66 -7.81
CA CYS A 598 -3.12 24.72 -6.79
C CYS A 598 -3.99 24.32 -5.59
N ALA A 599 -3.52 24.53 -4.36
CA ALA A 599 -4.25 24.12 -3.16
C ALA A 599 -5.57 24.89 -2.99
N SER A 600 -5.65 26.12 -3.50
CA SER A 600 -6.84 26.97 -3.44
C SER A 600 -7.89 26.70 -4.53
N VAL A 601 -7.64 25.75 -5.45
CA VAL A 601 -8.61 25.37 -6.48
C VAL A 601 -9.90 24.85 -5.83
N GLN A 602 -11.04 25.27 -6.39
CA GLN A 602 -12.36 24.96 -5.86
C GLN A 602 -12.86 23.63 -6.41
N GLN A 603 -13.28 22.76 -5.49
CA GLN A 603 -14.09 21.59 -5.75
C GLN A 603 -15.47 21.78 -5.10
N LYS A 604 -16.41 20.92 -5.43
CA LYS A 604 -17.81 20.97 -5.01
C LYS A 604 -17.95 20.92 -3.49
N GLN A 605 -17.19 20.05 -2.83
CA GLN A 605 -17.28 19.86 -1.39
C GLN A 605 -16.38 20.82 -0.59
N SER A 606 -15.21 21.21 -1.10
CA SER A 606 -14.26 22.10 -0.43
C SER A 606 -13.17 22.57 -1.38
N THR A 607 -12.15 23.26 -0.86
CA THR A 607 -10.90 23.53 -1.58
C THR A 607 -10.03 22.28 -1.67
N HIS A 608 -9.20 22.20 -2.71
CA HIS A 608 -8.24 21.10 -2.86
C HIS A 608 -7.23 21.01 -1.70
N TYR A 609 -6.94 22.11 -1.00
CA TYR A 609 -6.17 22.12 0.25
C TYR A 609 -6.65 21.09 1.30
N ASN A 610 -7.96 20.85 1.33
CA ASN A 610 -8.61 19.89 2.20
C ASN A 610 -8.79 18.51 1.53
N LEU A 611 -9.11 18.52 0.22
CA LEU A 611 -9.54 17.33 -0.53
C LEU A 611 -8.44 16.61 -1.31
N HIS A 612 -7.25 17.19 -1.43
CA HIS A 612 -6.16 16.66 -2.25
C HIS A 612 -5.89 15.18 -2.00
N SER A 613 -5.65 14.81 -0.74
CA SER A 613 -5.35 13.43 -0.35
C SER A 613 -6.55 12.46 -0.55
N LEU A 614 -7.73 12.95 -0.92
CA LEU A 614 -8.92 12.15 -1.20
C LEU A 614 -9.18 11.95 -2.70
N TYR A 615 -8.40 12.59 -3.58
CA TYR A 615 -8.68 12.60 -5.01
C TYR A 615 -8.75 11.17 -5.60
N GLY A 616 -7.74 10.34 -5.32
CA GLY A 616 -7.70 8.94 -5.75
C GLY A 616 -8.82 8.07 -5.15
N LEU A 617 -9.19 8.31 -3.89
CA LEU A 617 -10.33 7.62 -3.26
C LEU A 617 -11.65 7.94 -3.96
N MET A 618 -11.88 9.22 -4.25
CA MET A 618 -13.11 9.68 -4.91
C MET A 618 -13.21 9.17 -6.35
N GLU A 619 -12.09 9.15 -7.09
CA GLU A 619 -12.03 8.54 -8.41
C GLU A 619 -12.23 7.02 -8.37
N ALA A 620 -11.62 6.32 -7.42
CA ALA A 620 -11.81 4.88 -7.24
C ALA A 620 -13.27 4.53 -6.97
N LYS A 621 -13.94 5.31 -6.11
CA LYS A 621 -15.39 5.17 -5.86
C LYS A 621 -16.21 5.36 -7.14
N ALA A 622 -15.92 6.41 -7.93
CA ALA A 622 -16.62 6.66 -9.19
C ALA A 622 -16.39 5.52 -10.20
N SER A 623 -15.15 5.03 -10.32
CA SER A 623 -14.74 3.97 -11.23
C SER A 623 -15.35 2.61 -10.86
N ALA A 624 -15.30 2.24 -9.58
CA ALA A 624 -15.90 1.00 -9.10
C ALA A 624 -17.43 1.00 -9.30
N SER A 625 -18.09 2.12 -9.00
CA SER A 625 -19.54 2.30 -9.24
C SER A 625 -19.89 2.17 -10.72
N ALA A 626 -19.10 2.79 -11.60
CA ALA A 626 -19.31 2.71 -13.04
C ALA A 626 -19.13 1.27 -13.56
N LEU A 627 -18.08 0.56 -13.16
CA LEU A 627 -17.84 -0.83 -13.57
C LEU A 627 -18.97 -1.77 -13.12
N LYS A 628 -19.47 -1.62 -11.89
CA LYS A 628 -20.63 -2.41 -11.42
C LYS A 628 -21.85 -2.24 -12.33
N ARG A 629 -22.09 -1.01 -12.82
CA ARG A 629 -23.21 -0.70 -13.74
C ARG A 629 -22.98 -1.22 -15.16
N ILE A 630 -21.74 -1.20 -15.64
CA ILE A 630 -21.39 -1.62 -17.01
C ILE A 630 -21.36 -3.15 -17.12
N LEU A 631 -20.71 -3.82 -16.17
CA LEU A 631 -20.44 -5.25 -16.22
C LEU A 631 -21.46 -6.11 -15.46
N SER A 632 -22.17 -5.51 -14.48
CA SER A 632 -23.03 -6.26 -13.54
C SER A 632 -22.29 -7.37 -12.78
N LYS A 633 -20.99 -7.14 -12.53
CA LYS A 633 -20.05 -8.02 -11.83
C LYS A 633 -19.26 -7.21 -10.80
N ARG A 634 -18.53 -7.90 -9.92
CA ARG A 634 -17.57 -7.25 -9.01
C ARG A 634 -16.59 -6.39 -9.81
N PRO A 635 -16.36 -5.14 -9.41
CA PRO A 635 -15.46 -4.27 -10.13
C PRO A 635 -14.01 -4.67 -9.84
N PHE A 636 -13.16 -4.60 -10.86
CA PHE A 636 -11.71 -4.62 -10.68
C PHE A 636 -11.16 -3.22 -10.96
N VAL A 637 -10.68 -2.56 -9.89
CA VAL A 637 -10.01 -1.26 -9.96
C VAL A 637 -8.69 -1.38 -9.22
N ILE A 638 -7.61 -0.90 -9.83
CA ILE A 638 -6.31 -0.72 -9.18
C ILE A 638 -5.95 0.77 -9.24
N SER A 639 -5.75 1.39 -8.08
CA SER A 639 -5.46 2.83 -7.93
C SER A 639 -4.05 3.08 -7.42
N ARG A 640 -3.44 4.21 -7.80
CA ARG A 640 -2.15 4.65 -7.25
C ARG A 640 -2.32 5.41 -5.95
N SER A 641 -3.07 6.52 -6.00
CA SER A 641 -3.36 7.29 -4.80
C SER A 641 -4.42 6.58 -3.96
N SER A 642 -4.30 6.69 -2.64
CA SER A 642 -5.20 6.04 -1.70
C SER A 642 -5.36 6.82 -0.38
N PHE A 643 -6.51 6.64 0.25
CA PHE A 643 -6.85 7.17 1.57
C PHE A 643 -7.64 6.09 2.36
N PRO A 644 -7.79 6.16 3.69
CA PRO A 644 -8.77 5.36 4.42
C PRO A 644 -10.10 5.20 3.67
N SER A 645 -10.65 3.98 3.67
CA SER A 645 -11.79 3.52 2.84
C SER A 645 -11.46 3.10 1.40
N GLN A 646 -10.21 3.20 0.93
CA GLN A 646 -9.85 2.77 -0.44
C GLN A 646 -10.22 1.31 -0.74
N GLY A 647 -10.03 0.42 0.24
CA GLY A 647 -10.25 -1.03 0.09
C GLY A 647 -11.68 -1.43 -0.24
N LEU A 648 -12.67 -0.54 -0.04
CA LEU A 648 -14.05 -0.74 -0.49
C LEU A 648 -14.21 -0.68 -2.01
N TYR A 649 -13.28 -0.03 -2.70
CA TYR A 649 -13.45 0.39 -4.10
C TYR A 649 -12.33 -0.10 -5.02
N SER A 650 -11.09 -0.22 -4.52
CA SER A 650 -9.96 -0.64 -5.35
C SER A 650 -8.90 -1.42 -4.57
N GLY A 651 -8.08 -2.17 -5.29
CA GLY A 651 -6.74 -2.53 -4.85
C GLY A 651 -5.74 -1.39 -5.06
N HIS A 652 -4.47 -1.69 -4.77
CA HIS A 652 -3.34 -0.77 -4.86
C HIS A 652 -2.12 -1.46 -5.48
N TRP A 653 -1.22 -0.70 -6.11
CA TRP A 653 0.15 -1.17 -6.38
C TRP A 653 1.14 -0.14 -5.84
N LEU A 654 2.31 -0.60 -5.38
CA LEU A 654 3.31 0.22 -4.70
C LEU A 654 4.04 1.26 -5.59
N GLY A 655 3.50 1.57 -6.76
CA GLY A 655 4.00 2.56 -7.70
C GLY A 655 5.29 2.18 -8.43
N ASP A 656 5.95 3.20 -8.96
CA ASP A 656 7.06 3.16 -9.91
C ASP A 656 8.38 2.70 -9.28
N ASN A 657 8.41 1.46 -8.78
CA ASN A 657 9.60 0.86 -8.17
C ASN A 657 10.75 0.66 -9.19
N ARG A 658 11.94 0.33 -8.67
CA ARG A 658 13.13 0.07 -9.50
C ARG A 658 13.47 -1.41 -9.57
N SER A 659 14.11 -1.82 -10.66
CA SER A 659 14.70 -3.14 -10.88
C SER A 659 15.94 -3.36 -10.00
N GLN A 660 15.76 -3.32 -8.68
CA GLN A 660 16.82 -3.38 -7.67
C GLN A 660 16.44 -4.33 -6.52
N TRP A 661 17.42 -5.03 -5.95
CA TRP A 661 17.21 -5.93 -4.80
C TRP A 661 16.65 -5.22 -3.56
N LYS A 662 16.99 -3.95 -3.36
CA LYS A 662 16.41 -3.14 -2.28
C LYS A 662 14.91 -2.93 -2.49
N ASP A 663 14.46 -2.76 -3.73
CA ASP A 663 13.05 -2.56 -4.08
C ASP A 663 12.27 -3.88 -3.96
N LEU A 664 12.90 -5.02 -4.31
CA LEU A 664 12.39 -6.37 -4.02
C LEU A 664 12.19 -6.60 -2.50
N TYR A 665 13.12 -6.15 -1.66
CA TYR A 665 12.96 -6.25 -0.21
C TYR A 665 11.85 -5.31 0.31
N THR A 666 11.88 -4.03 -0.08
CA THR A 666 10.92 -3.04 0.43
C THR A 666 9.50 -3.23 -0.11
N SER A 667 9.28 -4.09 -1.11
CA SER A 667 7.93 -4.47 -1.51
C SER A 667 7.20 -5.26 -0.42
N ILE A 668 7.91 -6.09 0.36
CA ILE A 668 7.34 -6.85 1.48
C ILE A 668 6.79 -5.88 2.53
N THR A 669 7.60 -4.86 2.89
CA THR A 669 7.19 -3.86 3.89
C THR A 669 5.97 -3.08 3.41
N GLY A 670 5.91 -2.68 2.14
CA GLY A 670 4.75 -2.02 1.55
C GLY A 670 3.49 -2.89 1.57
N ILE A 671 3.59 -4.16 1.15
CA ILE A 671 2.45 -5.09 1.12
C ILE A 671 1.89 -5.35 2.52
N LEU A 672 2.76 -5.58 3.50
CA LEU A 672 2.35 -5.74 4.89
C LEU A 672 1.65 -4.49 5.42
N THR A 673 2.18 -3.32 5.09
CA THR A 673 1.61 -2.02 5.50
C THR A 673 0.22 -1.79 4.91
N PHE A 674 -0.01 -2.09 3.62
CA PHE A 674 -1.33 -1.95 3.00
C PHE A 674 -2.36 -2.98 3.47
N ASN A 675 -1.92 -4.16 3.94
CA ASN A 675 -2.80 -5.07 4.65
C ASN A 675 -3.30 -4.47 5.98
N LEU A 676 -2.46 -3.70 6.71
CA LEU A 676 -2.92 -2.95 7.88
C LEU A 676 -3.94 -1.86 7.54
N PHE A 677 -3.85 -1.28 6.34
CA PHE A 677 -4.74 -0.23 5.88
C PHE A 677 -6.09 -0.74 5.37
N GLY A 678 -6.35 -2.05 5.42
CA GLY A 678 -7.56 -2.64 4.87
C GLY A 678 -7.57 -2.62 3.34
N ILE A 679 -6.41 -2.70 2.70
CA ILE A 679 -6.27 -2.80 1.23
C ILE A 679 -5.46 -4.08 0.92
N PRO A 680 -6.04 -5.27 1.14
CA PRO A 680 -5.31 -6.53 1.00
C PRO A 680 -4.96 -6.86 -0.44
N LEU A 681 -5.71 -6.36 -1.44
CA LEU A 681 -5.38 -6.54 -2.87
C LEU A 681 -4.26 -5.56 -3.26
N VAL A 682 -3.03 -5.92 -2.89
CA VAL A 682 -1.84 -5.08 -3.07
C VAL A 682 -0.64 -5.89 -3.57
N GLY A 683 0.22 -5.24 -4.36
CA GLY A 683 1.47 -5.80 -4.89
C GLY A 683 2.43 -4.73 -5.37
N ALA A 684 3.64 -5.14 -5.75
CA ALA A 684 4.62 -4.29 -6.44
C ALA A 684 4.81 -4.79 -7.87
N ASP A 685 5.28 -3.91 -8.77
CA ASP A 685 5.62 -4.31 -10.12
C ASP A 685 6.79 -5.31 -10.10
N ILE A 686 6.48 -6.54 -10.50
CA ILE A 686 7.40 -7.67 -10.46
C ILE A 686 8.54 -7.43 -11.46
N CYS A 687 9.76 -7.72 -11.02
CA CYS A 687 11.04 -7.44 -11.68
C CYS A 687 11.49 -5.97 -11.65
N GLY A 688 10.62 -5.06 -11.21
CA GLY A 688 10.85 -3.61 -11.16
C GLY A 688 10.26 -2.90 -12.38
N PHE A 689 9.67 -1.74 -12.16
CA PHE A 689 9.09 -0.92 -13.23
C PHE A 689 10.17 -0.17 -14.02
N SER A 690 11.09 0.48 -13.32
CA SER A 690 12.16 1.29 -13.92
C SER A 690 13.52 0.63 -13.77
N GLU A 691 14.48 1.00 -14.63
CA GLU A 691 15.81 0.39 -14.73
C GLU A 691 15.80 -1.04 -15.31
N GLU A 692 16.96 -1.47 -15.82
CA GLU A 692 17.08 -2.73 -16.56
C GLU A 692 17.07 -3.95 -15.61
N PRO A 693 16.13 -4.90 -15.76
CA PRO A 693 16.06 -6.07 -14.91
C PRO A 693 17.20 -7.05 -15.21
N GLN A 694 17.79 -7.60 -14.14
CA GLN A 694 18.70 -8.74 -14.24
C GLN A 694 17.90 -10.04 -14.18
N GLU A 695 18.30 -11.06 -14.93
CA GLU A 695 17.57 -12.34 -14.99
C GLU A 695 17.39 -12.98 -13.61
N GLU A 696 18.45 -13.02 -12.79
CA GLU A 696 18.37 -13.54 -11.42
C GLU A 696 17.38 -12.76 -10.55
N LEU A 697 17.44 -11.41 -10.60
CA LEU A 697 16.52 -10.56 -9.86
C LEU A 697 15.09 -10.86 -10.30
N CYS A 698 14.83 -10.97 -11.60
CA CYS A 698 13.49 -11.20 -12.11
C CYS A 698 12.97 -12.59 -11.72
N VAL A 699 13.80 -13.64 -11.69
CA VAL A 699 13.41 -14.95 -11.16
C VAL A 699 13.02 -14.85 -9.69
N ARG A 700 13.87 -14.24 -8.84
CA ARG A 700 13.58 -14.08 -7.40
C ARG A 700 12.36 -13.20 -7.16
N TRP A 701 12.16 -12.17 -7.98
CA TRP A 701 10.99 -11.30 -7.87
C TRP A 701 9.73 -11.99 -8.35
N THR A 702 9.75 -12.81 -9.40
CA THR A 702 8.56 -13.61 -9.76
C THR A 702 8.24 -14.64 -8.68
N GLN A 703 9.25 -15.26 -8.08
CA GLN A 703 9.08 -16.15 -6.93
C GLN A 703 8.38 -15.48 -5.75
N LEU A 704 8.88 -14.32 -5.31
CA LEU A 704 8.25 -13.53 -4.25
C LEU A 704 6.87 -13.00 -4.69
N GLY A 705 6.80 -12.47 -5.91
CA GLY A 705 5.63 -11.82 -6.48
C GLY A 705 4.44 -12.76 -6.66
N ALA A 706 4.69 -14.06 -6.87
CA ALA A 706 3.66 -15.09 -6.83
C ALA A 706 2.89 -15.13 -5.49
N PHE A 707 3.47 -14.60 -4.41
CA PHE A 707 2.86 -14.47 -3.09
C PHE A 707 2.39 -13.05 -2.75
N TYR A 708 2.44 -12.11 -3.69
CA TYR A 708 1.72 -10.84 -3.52
C TYR A 708 0.23 -11.09 -3.68
N PRO A 709 -0.64 -10.55 -2.81
CA PRO A 709 -2.08 -10.68 -3.00
C PRO A 709 -2.55 -10.21 -4.39
N PHE A 710 -1.99 -9.11 -4.90
CA PHE A 710 -2.09 -8.69 -6.31
C PHE A 710 -0.77 -8.96 -7.05
N THR A 711 -0.81 -9.74 -8.13
CA THR A 711 0.39 -10.19 -8.86
C THR A 711 0.44 -9.61 -10.27
N ARG A 712 1.26 -8.57 -10.49
CA ARG A 712 1.49 -7.96 -11.81
C ARG A 712 2.97 -7.80 -12.12
N ASN A 713 3.39 -8.19 -13.32
CA ASN A 713 4.65 -7.75 -13.91
C ASN A 713 4.35 -6.54 -14.82
N HIS A 714 5.06 -5.44 -14.57
CA HIS A 714 4.90 -4.19 -15.29
C HIS A 714 6.27 -3.53 -15.47
N ASN A 715 6.49 -2.89 -16.60
CA ASN A 715 7.79 -2.38 -17.04
C ASN A 715 7.62 -1.02 -17.72
N THR A 716 8.63 -0.17 -17.65
CA THR A 716 8.61 1.16 -18.25
C THR A 716 9.02 1.14 -19.74
N VAL A 717 8.77 2.27 -20.41
CA VAL A 717 9.12 2.47 -21.82
C VAL A 717 10.65 2.50 -22.01
N GLY A 718 11.12 1.91 -23.10
CA GLY A 718 12.54 1.91 -23.48
C GLY A 718 13.43 0.91 -22.73
N MET A 719 12.92 0.22 -21.70
CA MET A 719 13.62 -0.92 -21.06
C MET A 719 13.41 -2.22 -21.86
N LYS A 720 14.33 -3.18 -21.70
CA LYS A 720 14.17 -4.50 -22.34
C LYS A 720 12.92 -5.23 -21.83
N PRO A 721 12.31 -6.08 -22.67
CA PRO A 721 11.21 -6.94 -22.23
C PRO A 721 11.60 -7.77 -21.00
N GLN A 722 10.64 -7.92 -20.09
CA GLN A 722 10.83 -8.64 -18.82
C GLN A 722 9.65 -9.55 -18.48
N ASP A 723 8.78 -9.83 -19.46
CA ASP A 723 7.83 -10.92 -19.33
C ASP A 723 8.59 -12.26 -19.27
N PRO A 724 8.02 -13.32 -18.68
CA PRO A 724 8.73 -14.59 -18.53
C PRO A 724 9.27 -15.19 -19.83
N THR A 725 8.70 -14.83 -20.99
CA THR A 725 9.12 -15.37 -22.28
C THR A 725 10.39 -14.72 -22.83
N ALA A 726 10.79 -13.58 -22.27
CA ALA A 726 11.99 -12.83 -22.65
C ALA A 726 13.31 -13.43 -22.10
N PHE A 727 13.23 -14.30 -21.10
CA PHE A 727 14.41 -14.84 -20.38
C PHE A 727 14.86 -16.22 -20.85
N SER A 728 16.00 -16.68 -20.32
CA SER A 728 16.54 -18.00 -20.60
C SER A 728 15.54 -19.12 -20.27
N PRO A 729 15.65 -20.32 -20.89
CA PRO A 729 14.75 -21.43 -20.60
C PRO A 729 14.68 -21.83 -19.11
N LEU A 730 15.80 -21.74 -18.38
CA LEU A 730 15.86 -22.07 -16.95
C LEU A 730 15.12 -21.02 -16.11
N ALA A 731 15.37 -19.73 -16.36
CA ALA A 731 14.68 -18.64 -15.68
C ALA A 731 13.18 -18.67 -15.96
N ARG A 732 12.79 -18.88 -17.23
CA ARG A 732 11.39 -19.00 -17.63
C ARG A 732 10.68 -20.16 -16.93
N GLU A 733 11.33 -21.31 -16.80
CA GLU A 733 10.76 -22.45 -16.08
C GLU A 733 10.59 -22.15 -14.59
N ALA A 734 11.59 -21.55 -13.94
CA ALA A 734 11.48 -21.14 -12.54
C ALA A 734 10.33 -20.14 -12.30
N MET A 735 10.18 -19.14 -13.18
CA MET A 735 9.08 -18.19 -13.15
C MET A 735 7.72 -18.88 -13.36
N LYS A 736 7.62 -19.78 -14.34
CA LYS A 736 6.42 -20.57 -14.62
C LYS A 736 6.00 -21.40 -13.41
N GLN A 737 6.93 -22.09 -12.76
CA GLN A 737 6.63 -22.91 -11.59
C GLN A 737 6.17 -22.08 -10.40
N ALA A 738 6.76 -20.89 -10.18
CA ALA A 738 6.28 -19.97 -9.16
C ALA A 738 4.83 -19.50 -9.42
N LEU A 739 4.49 -19.19 -10.68
CA LEU A 739 3.12 -18.81 -11.06
C LEU A 739 2.14 -19.97 -10.95
N LEU A 740 2.50 -21.18 -11.41
CA LEU A 740 1.65 -22.37 -11.24
C LEU A 740 1.41 -22.69 -9.76
N LEU A 741 2.42 -22.52 -8.91
CA LEU A 741 2.30 -22.68 -7.47
C LEU A 741 1.27 -21.72 -6.88
N ARG A 742 1.29 -20.44 -7.27
CA ARG A 742 0.24 -19.48 -6.89
C ARG A 742 -1.16 -19.97 -7.30
N TYR A 743 -1.31 -20.42 -8.53
CA TYR A 743 -2.61 -20.89 -9.06
C TYR A 743 -3.10 -22.13 -8.31
N SER A 744 -2.18 -22.99 -7.85
CA SER A 744 -2.54 -24.15 -7.03
C SER A 744 -3.07 -23.75 -5.65
N LEU A 745 -2.59 -22.63 -5.11
CA LEU A 745 -2.99 -22.07 -3.81
C LEU A 745 -4.18 -21.11 -3.90
N PHE A 746 -4.78 -20.94 -5.09
CA PHE A 746 -5.91 -20.05 -5.31
C PHE A 746 -7.08 -20.28 -4.34
N PRO A 747 -7.56 -21.51 -4.06
CA PRO A 747 -8.66 -21.72 -3.11
C PRO A 747 -8.36 -21.19 -1.70
N PHE A 748 -7.12 -21.35 -1.25
CA PHE A 748 -6.67 -20.81 0.02
C PHE A 748 -6.62 -19.29 -0.01
N LEU A 749 -5.97 -18.69 -1.01
CA LEU A 749 -5.87 -17.23 -1.14
C LEU A 749 -7.25 -16.58 -1.23
N TYR A 750 -8.18 -17.14 -2.01
CA TYR A 750 -9.53 -16.62 -2.16
C TYR A 750 -10.33 -16.71 -0.85
N THR A 751 -10.16 -17.78 -0.08
CA THR A 751 -10.74 -17.90 1.27
C THR A 751 -10.18 -16.84 2.23
N LEU A 752 -8.89 -16.50 2.13
CA LEU A 752 -8.32 -15.39 2.92
C LEU A 752 -8.93 -14.04 2.56
N PHE A 753 -9.21 -13.79 1.27
CA PHE A 753 -9.93 -12.59 0.86
C PHE A 753 -11.37 -12.56 1.37
N HIS A 754 -12.02 -13.72 1.45
CA HIS A 754 -13.33 -13.83 2.09
C HIS A 754 -13.27 -13.45 3.57
N HIS A 755 -12.26 -13.92 4.30
CA HIS A 755 -12.04 -13.51 5.69
C HIS A 755 -11.77 -12.01 5.82
N ALA A 756 -11.00 -11.43 4.89
CA ALA A 756 -10.76 -9.99 4.87
C ALA A 756 -12.06 -9.21 4.64
N HIS A 757 -12.87 -9.63 3.67
CA HIS A 757 -14.14 -9.01 3.34
C HIS A 757 -15.16 -9.09 4.48
N LEU A 758 -15.28 -10.25 5.13
CA LEU A 758 -16.26 -10.46 6.19
C LEU A 758 -15.82 -10.03 7.57
N HIS A 759 -14.55 -10.20 7.92
CA HIS A 759 -14.08 -10.01 9.29
C HIS A 759 -13.04 -8.91 9.42
N GLY A 760 -12.50 -8.40 8.32
CA GLY A 760 -11.41 -7.43 8.37
C GLY A 760 -10.04 -8.04 8.62
N HIS A 761 -9.90 -9.35 8.44
CA HIS A 761 -8.62 -10.04 8.54
C HIS A 761 -7.63 -9.56 7.47
N THR A 762 -6.34 -9.68 7.75
CA THR A 762 -5.27 -9.46 6.76
C THR A 762 -5.04 -10.71 5.90
N VAL A 763 -4.66 -10.53 4.63
CA VAL A 763 -4.32 -11.64 3.72
C VAL A 763 -2.84 -11.97 3.83
N ALA A 764 -1.97 -11.03 3.47
CA ALA A 764 -0.54 -11.10 3.75
C ALA A 764 -0.29 -10.42 5.10
N ARG A 765 0.27 -11.15 6.06
CA ARG A 765 0.41 -10.66 7.44
C ARG A 765 1.82 -10.81 8.02
N PRO A 766 2.25 -9.85 8.87
CA PRO A 766 3.51 -9.96 9.60
C PRO A 766 3.48 -11.13 10.59
N LEU A 767 4.63 -11.73 10.89
CA LEU A 767 4.71 -12.85 11.84
C LEU A 767 4.21 -12.46 13.24
N MET A 768 4.38 -11.19 13.65
CA MET A 768 3.93 -10.73 14.97
C MET A 768 2.40 -10.82 15.17
N PHE A 769 1.61 -10.97 14.10
CA PHE A 769 0.17 -11.18 14.22
C PHE A 769 -0.18 -12.53 14.84
N GLU A 770 0.58 -13.56 14.47
CA GLU A 770 0.34 -14.93 14.92
C GLU A 770 1.19 -15.31 16.14
N PHE A 771 2.25 -14.55 16.40
CA PHE A 771 3.22 -14.79 17.47
C PHE A 771 3.50 -13.51 18.28
N PRO A 772 2.48 -12.79 18.78
CA PRO A 772 2.67 -11.50 19.43
C PRO A 772 3.44 -11.58 20.76
N GLY A 773 3.51 -12.76 21.38
CA GLY A 773 4.33 -13.01 22.58
C GLY A 773 5.83 -13.11 22.31
N ASP A 774 6.24 -13.27 21.05
CA ASP A 774 7.64 -13.36 20.64
C ASP A 774 8.11 -12.02 20.05
N VAL A 775 8.74 -11.19 20.88
CA VAL A 775 9.21 -9.84 20.53
C VAL A 775 10.20 -9.84 19.35
N LYS A 776 10.89 -10.97 19.06
CA LYS A 776 11.77 -11.04 17.88
C LYS A 776 11.00 -10.86 16.58
N THR A 777 9.73 -11.26 16.55
CA THR A 777 8.87 -11.14 15.36
C THR A 777 8.51 -9.70 15.01
N TYR A 778 8.67 -8.75 15.94
CA TYR A 778 8.24 -7.36 15.76
C TYR A 778 9.05 -6.63 14.69
N GLY A 779 10.32 -7.00 14.51
CA GLY A 779 11.21 -6.42 13.51
C GLY A 779 11.35 -7.24 12.23
N ILE A 780 10.60 -8.35 12.08
CA ILE A 780 10.74 -9.22 10.91
C ILE A 780 9.91 -8.66 9.76
N ASP A 781 10.59 -8.25 8.71
CA ASP A 781 9.98 -7.73 7.48
C ASP A 781 10.60 -8.28 6.19
N LYS A 782 11.35 -9.38 6.33
CA LYS A 782 11.89 -10.19 5.22
C LYS A 782 11.13 -11.50 4.99
N GLN A 783 10.15 -11.79 5.85
CA GLN A 783 9.25 -12.93 5.80
C GLN A 783 7.83 -12.44 6.08
N PHE A 784 6.84 -13.16 5.59
CA PHE A 784 5.44 -12.91 5.89
C PHE A 784 4.63 -14.20 5.83
N LEU A 785 3.40 -14.14 6.32
CA LEU A 785 2.45 -15.23 6.25
C LEU A 785 1.34 -14.90 5.24
N TRP A 786 0.84 -15.91 4.55
CA TRP A 786 -0.51 -15.90 4.02
C TRP A 786 -1.46 -16.50 5.05
N GLY A 787 -2.41 -15.67 5.51
CA GLY A 787 -3.25 -16.00 6.64
C GLY A 787 -2.41 -16.37 7.86
N ARG A 788 -2.84 -17.39 8.60
CA ARG A 788 -2.19 -17.82 9.84
C ARG A 788 -1.16 -18.95 9.67
N SER A 789 -1.06 -19.56 8.48
CA SER A 789 -0.48 -20.90 8.34
C SER A 789 0.59 -21.08 7.27
N LEU A 790 0.70 -20.22 6.25
CA LEU A 790 1.70 -20.39 5.19
C LEU A 790 2.81 -19.35 5.31
N LEU A 791 3.99 -19.76 5.79
CA LEU A 791 5.17 -18.90 5.93
C LEU A 791 5.95 -18.83 4.62
N VAL A 792 6.15 -17.61 4.11
CA VAL A 792 6.92 -17.32 2.89
C VAL A 792 8.28 -16.76 3.26
N THR A 793 9.35 -17.42 2.82
CA THR A 793 10.75 -17.02 3.09
C THR A 793 11.53 -16.85 1.76
N PRO A 794 11.48 -15.65 1.15
CA PRO A 794 12.10 -15.38 -0.15
C PRO A 794 13.61 -15.11 -0.05
N VAL A 795 14.35 -15.39 -1.12
CA VAL A 795 15.73 -14.89 -1.31
C VAL A 795 15.67 -13.43 -1.74
N LEU A 796 16.39 -12.54 -1.02
CA LEU A 796 16.37 -11.09 -1.23
C LEU A 796 17.75 -10.50 -1.52
N GLU A 797 18.75 -11.35 -1.76
CA GLU A 797 20.14 -10.95 -2.03
C GLU A 797 20.64 -11.62 -3.32
N PRO A 798 21.51 -10.96 -4.10
CA PRO A 798 22.06 -11.52 -5.33
C PRO A 798 23.09 -12.62 -5.09
N GLY A 799 23.13 -13.60 -5.98
CA GLY A 799 24.18 -14.61 -6.07
C GLY A 799 24.14 -15.68 -4.99
N VAL A 800 23.02 -15.83 -4.27
CA VAL A 800 22.89 -16.80 -3.16
C VAL A 800 21.88 -17.91 -3.50
N ASP A 801 22.19 -19.11 -3.00
CA ASP A 801 21.41 -20.34 -3.10
C ASP A 801 20.83 -20.78 -1.74
N PHE A 802 20.75 -19.85 -0.79
CA PHE A 802 20.22 -20.07 0.55
C PHE A 802 19.59 -18.79 1.09
N VAL A 803 18.78 -18.92 2.15
CA VAL A 803 18.25 -17.78 2.91
C VAL A 803 18.19 -18.12 4.39
N GLY A 804 18.44 -17.13 5.26
CA GLY A 804 18.12 -17.23 6.68
C GLY A 804 16.66 -16.86 6.93
N GLY A 805 15.89 -17.76 7.53
CA GLY A 805 14.50 -17.50 7.93
C GLY A 805 14.32 -17.70 9.42
N TYR A 806 13.63 -16.77 10.08
CA TYR A 806 13.17 -16.98 11.45
C TYR A 806 11.95 -17.89 11.45
N PHE A 807 11.97 -18.92 12.30
CA PHE A 807 10.83 -19.79 12.54
C PHE A 807 10.32 -19.54 13.96
N PRO A 808 9.10 -19.03 14.13
CA PRO A 808 8.49 -18.91 15.45
C PRO A 808 8.36 -20.28 16.15
N PRO A 809 8.24 -20.32 17.49
CA PRO A 809 8.08 -21.56 18.23
C PRO A 809 6.89 -22.39 17.73
N GLY A 810 7.12 -23.68 17.48
CA GLY A 810 6.11 -24.60 16.99
C GLY A 810 6.67 -25.60 15.98
N LEU A 811 5.79 -26.47 15.49
CA LEU A 811 6.08 -27.39 14.40
C LEU A 811 5.72 -26.77 13.05
N TRP A 812 6.65 -26.85 12.12
CA TRP A 812 6.54 -26.35 10.76
C TRP A 812 6.86 -27.46 9.77
N PHE A 813 6.20 -27.49 8.63
CA PHE A 813 6.41 -28.48 7.59
C PHE A 813 6.80 -27.79 6.28
N ASP A 814 7.87 -28.22 5.62
CA ASP A 814 8.16 -27.78 4.26
C ASP A 814 6.97 -28.15 3.36
N TYR A 815 6.42 -27.14 2.67
CA TYR A 815 5.17 -27.27 1.93
C TYR A 815 5.24 -28.37 0.85
N PHE A 816 6.41 -28.52 0.20
CA PHE A 816 6.60 -29.39 -0.96
C PHE A 816 6.83 -30.85 -0.57
N THR A 817 7.55 -31.08 0.52
CA THR A 817 8.02 -32.42 0.93
C THR A 817 7.23 -33.00 2.10
N GLY A 818 6.68 -32.14 2.97
CA GLY A 818 6.14 -32.51 4.27
C GLY A 818 7.21 -32.78 5.32
N ASP A 819 8.48 -32.46 5.07
CA ASP A 819 9.55 -32.58 6.06
C ASP A 819 9.31 -31.61 7.22
N SER A 820 9.40 -32.11 8.44
CA SER A 820 9.08 -31.34 9.64
C SER A 820 10.31 -30.68 10.28
N VAL A 821 10.09 -29.49 10.81
CA VAL A 821 11.06 -28.70 11.57
C VAL A 821 10.38 -28.20 12.83
N ARG A 822 10.91 -28.61 13.99
CA ARG A 822 10.46 -28.08 15.28
C ARG A 822 11.36 -26.92 15.69
N SER A 823 10.81 -25.71 15.65
CA SER A 823 11.52 -24.50 16.05
C SER A 823 11.23 -24.13 17.50
N LYS A 824 12.25 -23.58 18.18
CA LYS A 824 12.10 -22.93 19.50
C LYS A 824 12.07 -21.41 19.42
N GLY A 825 11.91 -20.82 18.23
CA GLY A 825 12.06 -19.37 18.00
C GLY A 825 13.50 -19.02 17.62
N GLU A 826 13.92 -19.51 16.46
CA GLU A 826 15.31 -19.44 15.98
C GLU A 826 15.40 -19.15 14.47
N GLU A 827 16.56 -18.63 14.05
CA GLU A 827 16.87 -18.48 12.63
C GLU A 827 17.46 -19.79 12.09
N LEU A 828 16.92 -20.24 10.96
CA LEU A 828 17.37 -21.43 10.26
C LEU A 828 17.88 -21.04 8.87
N ARG A 829 18.98 -21.67 8.46
CA ARG A 829 19.47 -21.59 7.09
C ARG A 829 18.68 -22.57 6.23
N LEU A 830 18.04 -22.07 5.20
CA LEU A 830 17.23 -22.83 4.25
C LEU A 830 17.92 -22.86 2.89
N ASP A 831 18.01 -24.04 2.28
CA ASP A 831 18.44 -24.17 0.90
C ASP A 831 17.40 -23.52 -0.03
N ALA A 832 17.87 -22.67 -0.92
CA ALA A 832 17.06 -21.85 -1.81
C ALA A 832 17.76 -21.70 -3.18
N PRO A 833 17.98 -22.80 -3.94
CA PRO A 833 18.48 -22.70 -5.31
C PRO A 833 17.61 -21.77 -6.15
N LEU A 834 18.11 -21.33 -7.31
CA LEU A 834 17.48 -20.27 -8.10
C LEU A 834 16.02 -20.58 -8.50
N ASP A 835 15.66 -21.85 -8.61
CA ASP A 835 14.32 -22.34 -8.96
C ASP A 835 13.39 -22.58 -7.76
N LYS A 836 13.85 -22.36 -6.52
CA LYS A 836 13.07 -22.59 -5.28
C LYS A 836 12.83 -21.31 -4.48
N ILE A 837 11.58 -21.15 -4.03
CA ILE A 837 11.19 -20.29 -2.90
C ILE A 837 10.78 -21.16 -1.71
N ASN A 838 11.18 -20.78 -0.49
CA ASN A 838 10.89 -21.57 0.70
C ASN A 838 9.50 -21.24 1.26
N LEU A 839 8.70 -22.29 1.44
CA LEU A 839 7.34 -22.24 1.99
C LEU A 839 7.19 -23.28 3.09
N HIS A 840 6.62 -22.87 4.22
CA HIS A 840 6.37 -23.78 5.33
C HIS A 840 4.94 -23.64 5.85
N LEU A 841 4.28 -24.78 6.07
CA LEU A 841 2.98 -24.86 6.70
C LEU A 841 3.16 -24.97 8.22
N ARG A 842 2.45 -24.11 8.95
CA ARG A 842 2.32 -24.21 10.41
C ARG A 842 1.45 -25.42 10.76
N GLU A 843 1.82 -26.12 11.83
CA GLU A 843 0.98 -27.16 12.40
C GLU A 843 -0.44 -26.68 12.73
N GLY A 844 -1.39 -27.62 12.76
CA GLY A 844 -2.79 -27.36 13.06
C GLY A 844 -3.60 -26.80 11.89
N SER A 845 -3.06 -26.78 10.67
CA SER A 845 -3.69 -26.15 9.51
C SER A 845 -4.10 -27.15 8.42
N ILE A 846 -5.21 -26.85 7.73
CA ILE A 846 -5.65 -27.55 6.52
C ILE A 846 -5.74 -26.51 5.40
N THR A 847 -4.97 -26.72 4.34
CA THR A 847 -4.88 -25.80 3.19
C THR A 847 -5.53 -26.43 1.96
N PRO A 848 -6.62 -25.86 1.42
CA PRO A 848 -7.20 -26.31 0.17
C PRO A 848 -6.37 -25.82 -1.02
N THR A 849 -6.06 -26.73 -1.94
CA THR A 849 -5.30 -26.46 -3.17
C THR A 849 -5.97 -27.10 -4.37
N GLN A 850 -5.58 -26.73 -5.59
CA GLN A 850 -6.06 -27.31 -6.85
C GLN A 850 -4.91 -27.58 -7.81
N ALA A 851 -5.15 -28.44 -8.80
CA ALA A 851 -4.24 -28.54 -9.94
C ALA A 851 -4.28 -27.21 -10.74
N PRO A 852 -3.14 -26.54 -10.94
CA PRO A 852 -3.12 -25.26 -11.65
C PRO A 852 -3.23 -25.45 -13.18
N ASN A 853 -3.67 -24.41 -13.86
CA ASN A 853 -3.72 -24.32 -15.32
C ASN A 853 -3.40 -22.88 -15.80
N LEU A 854 -3.53 -22.60 -17.09
CA LEU A 854 -3.14 -21.32 -17.70
C LEU A 854 -3.97 -20.11 -17.24
N THR A 855 -5.21 -20.33 -16.79
CA THR A 855 -6.06 -19.29 -16.21
C THR A 855 -6.72 -19.80 -14.94
N LEU A 856 -7.09 -18.90 -14.02
CA LEU A 856 -7.82 -19.27 -12.82
C LEU A 856 -9.19 -19.83 -13.15
N TRP A 857 -9.82 -19.36 -14.22
CA TRP A 857 -11.08 -19.93 -14.71
C TRP A 857 -10.99 -21.45 -14.92
N ILE A 858 -9.94 -21.92 -15.60
CA ILE A 858 -9.74 -23.36 -15.84
C ILE A 858 -9.29 -24.09 -14.56
N SER A 859 -8.42 -23.45 -13.76
CA SER A 859 -7.91 -24.02 -12.50
C SER A 859 -9.03 -24.25 -11.49
N SER A 860 -9.97 -23.31 -11.40
CA SER A 860 -11.10 -23.34 -10.47
C SER A 860 -12.04 -24.53 -10.71
N GLY A 861 -12.07 -25.09 -11.92
CA GLY A 861 -12.83 -26.30 -12.25
C GLY A 861 -12.11 -27.63 -11.93
N GLN A 862 -10.86 -27.60 -11.47
CA GLN A 862 -10.12 -28.82 -11.13
C GLN A 862 -10.53 -29.34 -9.74
N PRO A 863 -10.42 -30.67 -9.50
CA PRO A 863 -10.63 -31.21 -8.16
C PRO A 863 -9.65 -30.63 -7.14
N LEU A 864 -10.12 -30.49 -5.90
CA LEU A 864 -9.31 -30.06 -4.77
C LEU A 864 -8.35 -31.16 -4.33
N HIS A 865 -7.19 -30.70 -3.85
CA HIS A 865 -6.28 -31.43 -2.98
C HIS A 865 -6.25 -30.72 -1.61
N LEU A 866 -6.37 -31.46 -0.51
CA LEU A 866 -6.25 -30.89 0.83
C LEU A 866 -4.90 -31.24 1.44
N VAL A 867 -4.15 -30.24 1.92
CA VAL A 867 -2.88 -30.47 2.65
C VAL A 867 -3.11 -30.17 4.13
N SER A 868 -2.98 -31.18 4.98
CA SER A 868 -3.18 -31.07 6.43
C SER A 868 -1.84 -31.16 7.16
N ALA A 869 -1.39 -30.07 7.76
CA ALA A 869 -0.22 -30.05 8.64
C ALA A 869 -0.67 -30.34 10.08
N LEU A 870 -0.48 -31.57 10.57
CA LEU A 870 -0.99 -31.98 11.87
C LEU A 870 -0.15 -31.41 13.02
N SER A 871 -0.84 -30.99 14.08
CA SER A 871 -0.23 -30.69 15.39
C SER A 871 0.23 -31.97 16.08
N ASP A 872 0.99 -31.82 17.17
CA ASP A 872 1.47 -32.93 18.00
C ASP A 872 0.35 -33.83 18.55
N ASP A 873 -0.84 -33.28 18.78
CA ASP A 873 -2.03 -34.03 19.21
C ASP A 873 -2.80 -34.68 18.03
N GLY A 874 -2.27 -34.55 16.81
CA GLY A 874 -2.87 -35.03 15.57
C GLY A 874 -4.02 -34.18 15.07
N SER A 875 -4.21 -32.96 15.58
CA SER A 875 -5.29 -32.07 15.16
C SER A 875 -4.90 -31.14 14.02
N ALA A 876 -5.88 -30.73 13.21
CA ALA A 876 -5.75 -29.66 12.24
C ALA A 876 -7.12 -29.07 11.88
N SER A 877 -7.16 -27.81 11.45
CA SER A 877 -8.38 -27.16 10.97
C SER A 877 -8.12 -26.24 9.79
N GLY A 878 -9.13 -26.11 8.94
CA GLY A 878 -9.14 -25.15 7.85
C GLY A 878 -10.52 -25.04 7.25
N ASP A 879 -10.68 -24.13 6.31
CA ASP A 879 -11.95 -23.81 5.71
C ASP A 879 -11.80 -23.45 4.23
N LEU A 880 -12.92 -23.47 3.53
CA LEU A 880 -13.02 -23.11 2.13
C LEU A 880 -14.28 -22.29 1.91
N PHE A 881 -14.09 -21.08 1.39
CA PHE A 881 -15.15 -20.28 0.79
C PHE A 881 -15.11 -20.47 -0.74
N TRP A 882 -16.29 -20.65 -1.33
CA TRP A 882 -16.41 -20.82 -2.78
C TRP A 882 -17.71 -20.23 -3.31
N ASP A 883 -17.66 -19.46 -4.38
CA ASP A 883 -18.82 -18.96 -5.10
C ASP A 883 -18.58 -19.01 -6.62
N ASP A 884 -19.36 -18.27 -7.40
CA ASP A 884 -19.17 -18.22 -8.86
C ASP A 884 -17.98 -17.37 -9.30
N GLY A 885 -17.38 -16.66 -8.34
CA GLY A 885 -16.19 -15.86 -8.50
C GLY A 885 -16.33 -14.51 -9.16
N GLU A 886 -17.53 -14.09 -9.56
CA GLU A 886 -17.72 -12.82 -10.28
C GLU A 886 -18.98 -12.04 -9.92
N SER A 887 -20.03 -12.70 -9.42
CA SER A 887 -21.29 -12.04 -9.10
C SER A 887 -21.15 -11.08 -7.93
N LEU A 888 -21.94 -10.01 -7.99
CA LEU A 888 -22.07 -9.05 -6.90
C LEU A 888 -22.72 -9.70 -5.69
N ASP A 889 -22.23 -9.33 -4.51
CA ASP A 889 -22.91 -9.56 -3.22
C ASP A 889 -23.32 -11.03 -2.97
N THR A 890 -22.50 -12.00 -3.41
CA THR A 890 -22.79 -13.44 -3.31
C THR A 890 -22.96 -13.88 -1.86
N TYR A 891 -22.20 -13.31 -0.93
CA TYR A 891 -22.35 -13.59 0.49
C TYR A 891 -23.68 -13.07 1.02
N GLU A 892 -24.00 -11.79 0.78
CA GLU A 892 -25.23 -11.13 1.23
C GLU A 892 -26.49 -11.77 0.62
N THR A 893 -26.38 -12.31 -0.59
CA THR A 893 -27.48 -12.98 -1.31
C THR A 893 -27.52 -14.49 -1.09
N ASN A 894 -26.66 -15.04 -0.22
CA ASN A 894 -26.54 -16.48 0.09
C ASN A 894 -26.25 -17.37 -1.13
N GLN A 895 -25.45 -16.87 -2.07
CA GLN A 895 -25.01 -17.57 -3.30
C GLN A 895 -23.55 -18.04 -3.17
N TYR A 896 -23.25 -18.82 -2.15
CA TYR A 896 -21.90 -19.33 -1.89
C TYR A 896 -21.91 -20.71 -1.23
N THR A 897 -20.76 -21.32 -1.13
CA THR A 897 -20.49 -22.55 -0.41
C THR A 897 -19.43 -22.27 0.64
N TYR A 898 -19.66 -22.74 1.87
CA TYR A 898 -18.70 -22.60 2.96
C TYR A 898 -18.57 -23.91 3.72
N ILE A 899 -17.34 -24.41 3.80
CA ILE A 899 -17.03 -25.74 4.32
C ILE A 899 -15.90 -25.62 5.32
N VAL A 900 -16.07 -26.28 6.46
CA VAL A 900 -15.02 -26.42 7.48
C VAL A 900 -14.48 -27.85 7.43
N PHE A 901 -13.16 -27.96 7.43
CA PHE A 901 -12.42 -29.22 7.56
C PHE A 901 -11.81 -29.29 8.96
N SER A 902 -11.90 -30.46 9.58
CA SER A 902 -11.25 -30.72 10.86
C SER A 902 -10.61 -32.09 10.87
N VAL A 903 -9.43 -32.19 11.48
CA VAL A 903 -8.79 -33.46 11.81
C VAL A 903 -8.74 -33.58 13.32
N SER A 904 -9.22 -34.70 13.84
CA SER A 904 -9.04 -35.09 15.24
C SER A 904 -9.13 -36.61 15.36
N GLN A 905 -8.45 -37.20 16.35
CA GLN A 905 -8.53 -38.64 16.64
C GLN A 905 -8.29 -39.54 15.40
N LYS A 906 -7.27 -39.21 14.58
CA LYS A 906 -6.94 -39.91 13.32
C LYS A 906 -8.08 -39.92 12.28
N ALA A 907 -8.97 -38.94 12.33
CA ALA A 907 -10.06 -38.77 11.37
C ALA A 907 -10.21 -37.32 10.91
N MET A 908 -10.24 -37.12 9.60
CA MET A 908 -10.68 -35.89 8.94
C MET A 908 -12.18 -35.93 8.71
N THR A 909 -12.88 -34.86 9.05
CA THR A 909 -14.28 -34.64 8.71
C THR A 909 -14.43 -33.33 7.94
N SER A 910 -15.38 -33.30 7.00
CA SER A 910 -15.89 -32.06 6.42
C SER A 910 -17.28 -31.75 6.95
N GLN A 911 -17.52 -30.47 7.20
CA GLN A 911 -18.82 -29.93 7.57
C GLN A 911 -19.20 -28.84 6.59
N VAL A 912 -20.20 -29.10 5.75
CA VAL A 912 -20.80 -28.11 4.86
C VAL A 912 -21.72 -27.22 5.71
N LEU A 913 -21.29 -25.99 5.98
CA LEU A 913 -22.03 -25.01 6.77
C LEU A 913 -23.05 -24.26 5.90
N HIS A 914 -22.69 -24.01 4.65
CA HIS A 914 -23.55 -23.44 3.63
C HIS A 914 -23.20 -24.07 2.28
N SER A 915 -24.21 -24.32 1.43
CA SER A 915 -24.01 -24.92 0.11
C SER A 915 -24.79 -24.14 -0.94
N SER A 916 -24.17 -23.95 -2.09
CA SER A 916 -24.79 -23.40 -3.30
C SER A 916 -24.67 -24.38 -4.46
N GLN A 917 -25.11 -23.98 -5.66
CA GLN A 917 -24.99 -24.80 -6.86
C GLN A 917 -23.53 -25.06 -7.23
N GLU A 918 -22.64 -24.11 -6.93
CA GLU A 918 -21.21 -24.13 -7.24
C GLU A 918 -20.51 -25.33 -6.58
N ALA A 919 -20.92 -25.72 -5.37
CA ALA A 919 -20.42 -26.93 -4.69
C ALA A 919 -20.57 -28.21 -5.51
N SER A 920 -21.61 -28.29 -6.35
CA SER A 920 -21.92 -29.50 -7.13
C SER A 920 -20.93 -29.75 -8.28
N PHE A 921 -20.17 -28.72 -8.67
CA PHE A 921 -19.16 -28.81 -9.72
C PHE A 921 -17.78 -29.19 -9.20
N LEU A 922 -17.60 -29.20 -7.88
CA LEU A 922 -16.32 -29.47 -7.23
C LEU A 922 -16.30 -30.78 -6.46
N SER A 923 -15.10 -31.35 -6.38
CA SER A 923 -14.82 -32.52 -5.58
C SER A 923 -13.43 -32.43 -4.95
N VAL A 924 -13.23 -33.13 -3.85
CA VAL A 924 -11.91 -33.44 -3.30
C VAL A 924 -11.48 -34.77 -3.89
N ASP A 925 -10.39 -34.78 -4.66
CA ASP A 925 -9.88 -36.01 -5.27
C ASP A 925 -8.68 -36.60 -4.51
N SER A 926 -7.97 -35.78 -3.75
CA SER A 926 -6.86 -36.26 -2.93
C SER A 926 -6.66 -35.43 -1.66
N THR A 927 -5.95 -36.02 -0.70
CA THR A 927 -5.55 -35.35 0.54
C THR A 927 -4.18 -35.87 0.99
N SER A 928 -3.38 -34.98 1.60
CA SER A 928 -2.12 -35.30 2.25
C SER A 928 -2.18 -34.88 3.72
N PHE A 929 -1.69 -35.74 4.61
CA PHE A 929 -1.57 -35.48 6.05
C PHE A 929 -0.09 -35.55 6.42
N TYR A 930 0.47 -34.43 6.87
CA TYR A 930 1.86 -34.32 7.34
C TYR A 930 1.91 -34.56 8.85
N GLY A 931 2.93 -35.27 9.32
CA GLY A 931 3.10 -35.57 10.75
C GLY A 931 2.23 -36.71 11.26
N VAL A 932 1.88 -37.69 10.41
CA VAL A 932 1.20 -38.93 10.84
C VAL A 932 2.27 -39.87 11.45
N PRO A 933 2.33 -40.06 12.79
CA PRO A 933 3.53 -40.60 13.43
C PRO A 933 3.82 -42.06 13.09
N GLU A 934 2.77 -42.84 12.85
CA GLU A 934 2.83 -44.27 12.57
C GLU A 934 2.17 -44.57 11.22
N LYS A 935 2.78 -45.46 10.44
CA LYS A 935 2.21 -45.94 9.18
C LYS A 935 0.86 -46.60 9.44
N PRO A 936 -0.24 -46.11 8.84
CA PRO A 936 -1.55 -46.73 9.01
C PRO A 936 -1.58 -48.18 8.51
N SER A 937 -2.37 -49.04 9.15
CA SER A 937 -2.64 -50.37 8.61
C SER A 937 -3.65 -50.33 7.47
N ARG A 938 -4.58 -49.37 7.51
CA ARG A 938 -5.61 -49.11 6.49
C ARG A 938 -6.16 -47.69 6.61
N VAL A 939 -6.74 -47.18 5.52
CA VAL A 939 -7.42 -45.88 5.46
C VAL A 939 -8.86 -46.11 4.98
N LEU A 940 -9.82 -45.48 5.66
CA LEU A 940 -11.25 -45.55 5.33
C LEU A 940 -11.78 -44.19 4.87
N VAL A 941 -12.48 -44.16 3.75
CA VAL A 941 -13.23 -43.00 3.22
C VAL A 941 -14.72 -43.35 3.25
N ASN A 942 -15.51 -42.61 4.03
CA ASN A 942 -16.94 -42.90 4.24
C ASN A 942 -17.20 -44.40 4.52
N THR A 943 -16.39 -45.01 5.41
CA THR A 943 -16.38 -46.44 5.78
C THR A 943 -15.81 -47.44 4.76
N ARG A 944 -15.37 -46.99 3.57
CA ARG A 944 -14.77 -47.87 2.55
C ARG A 944 -13.25 -47.79 2.60
N GLU A 945 -12.59 -48.93 2.56
CA GLU A 945 -11.14 -49.00 2.50
C GLU A 945 -10.62 -48.51 1.14
N VAL A 946 -9.59 -47.66 1.17
CA VAL A 946 -8.96 -47.07 -0.02
C VAL A 946 -7.44 -47.25 0.02
N PRO A 947 -6.79 -47.35 -1.16
CA PRO A 947 -5.33 -47.35 -1.21
C PRO A 947 -4.77 -46.02 -0.73
N PHE A 948 -3.59 -46.07 -0.09
CA PHE A 948 -2.86 -44.91 0.37
C PHE A 948 -1.37 -45.10 0.15
N THR A 949 -0.63 -43.99 0.18
CA THR A 949 0.83 -44.01 0.26
C THR A 949 1.27 -43.40 1.58
N TYR A 950 2.35 -43.94 2.15
CA TYR A 950 2.94 -43.43 3.38
C TYR A 950 4.46 -43.39 3.19
N ARG A 951 5.06 -42.24 3.46
CA ARG A 951 6.51 -42.00 3.31
C ARG A 951 7.19 -41.99 4.68
N ASP A 952 8.49 -42.24 4.69
CA ASP A 952 9.30 -42.30 5.93
C ASP A 952 9.33 -40.97 6.69
N ASN A 953 9.08 -39.84 6.00
CA ASN A 953 8.94 -38.52 6.60
C ASN A 953 7.54 -38.24 7.17
N GLN A 954 6.76 -39.29 7.47
CA GLN A 954 5.45 -39.20 8.14
C GLN A 954 4.34 -38.52 7.32
N VAL A 955 4.44 -38.58 5.98
CA VAL A 955 3.42 -38.07 5.07
C VAL A 955 2.52 -39.21 4.60
N LEU A 956 1.22 -39.11 4.91
CA LEU A 956 0.16 -39.97 4.42
C LEU A 956 -0.58 -39.29 3.27
N THR A 957 -0.67 -39.93 2.10
CA THR A 957 -1.43 -39.40 0.96
C THR A 957 -2.47 -40.39 0.48
N VAL A 958 -3.68 -39.90 0.23
CA VAL A 958 -4.84 -40.65 -0.26
C VAL A 958 -5.36 -39.99 -1.53
N THR A 959 -5.64 -40.76 -2.57
CA THR A 959 -6.01 -40.26 -3.91
C THR A 959 -7.21 -41.01 -4.49
N GLY A 960 -7.83 -40.47 -5.55
CA GLY A 960 -8.98 -41.09 -6.22
C GLY A 960 -10.23 -41.07 -5.35
N LEU A 961 -10.40 -39.99 -4.57
CA LEU A 961 -11.45 -39.86 -3.58
C LEU A 961 -12.82 -39.51 -4.19
N GLY A 962 -12.84 -38.63 -5.20
CA GLY A 962 -14.07 -38.16 -5.86
C GLY A 962 -15.15 -37.63 -4.90
N LEU A 963 -14.78 -37.04 -3.76
CA LEU A 963 -15.71 -36.63 -2.71
C LEU A 963 -16.37 -35.30 -3.08
N SER A 964 -17.69 -35.26 -3.23
CA SER A 964 -18.41 -34.03 -3.55
C SER A 964 -18.35 -33.03 -2.38
N LEU A 965 -18.15 -31.74 -2.70
CA LEU A 965 -18.23 -30.66 -1.72
C LEU A 965 -19.67 -30.33 -1.28
N ALA A 966 -20.68 -30.87 -1.95
CA ALA A 966 -22.08 -30.71 -1.56
C ALA A 966 -22.51 -31.63 -0.40
N GLN A 967 -21.62 -32.52 0.08
CA GLN A 967 -21.91 -33.50 1.13
C GLN A 967 -20.76 -33.60 2.12
N ASN A 968 -21.11 -33.83 3.39
CA ASN A 968 -20.12 -34.16 4.41
C ASN A 968 -19.43 -35.48 4.07
N PHE A 969 -18.14 -35.57 4.34
CA PHE A 969 -17.35 -36.78 4.19
C PHE A 969 -16.44 -37.00 5.40
N THR A 970 -15.95 -38.23 5.54
CA THR A 970 -14.99 -38.61 6.59
C THR A 970 -13.88 -39.46 5.99
N ILE A 971 -12.64 -39.15 6.36
CA ILE A 971 -11.44 -39.92 6.02
C ILE A 971 -10.77 -40.29 7.34
N SER A 972 -10.54 -41.57 7.62
CA SER A 972 -9.93 -42.02 8.88
C SER A 972 -8.83 -43.04 8.63
N TRP A 973 -7.85 -43.10 9.53
CA TRP A 973 -6.74 -44.05 9.46
C TRP A 973 -6.53 -44.73 10.81
N MET A 974 -6.07 -46.00 10.78
CA MET A 974 -5.85 -46.83 11.97
C MET A 974 -4.38 -47.14 12.14
#